data_AF-F0YHZ9-F1
#
_entry.id   AF-F0YHZ9-F1
#
_cell.length_a   1.000
_cell.length_b   1.000
_cell.length_c   1.000
_cell.angle_alpha   90.00
_cell.angle_beta   90.00
_cell.angle_gamma   90.00
#
_symmetry.space_group_name_H-M   'P 1'
#
loop_
_entity.id
_entity.type
_entity.pdbx_description
1 polymer ?
#
loop_
_entity_poly.entity_id
_entity_poly.type
_entity_poly.pdbx_seq_one_letter_code
_entity_poly.pdbx_strand_id
1 'polypeptide(L)'
;MRDLKSFVTSRLRTFYEEELDVPLVVYDDVVAHVLRIDAALRGPPSGHLLLVGESGVGKSVLTKFVAWNNGLSLHEVQATRHYTLAKFDDELRGVMRRAGVDRERMVLVIDEADGVSSAFLERMNALLASGEVPGLWGVDDTQRLLAGCREAMRAEGPGGDDAADDAAILDWFARNVRRNLHVVFTLNPGCDPTSLTRRATASPALFNRCVVDWFGAWSPQTLAQARRGALGADARAACDLKLKAALAADGPVGGGGDDSDDDDDLEAPAPSLRHAAVAALVGAHAAAKARRREVSARDFVELARCFARECEARRSRLEGAQRRKTAGLRELAKARQSVAAMQGDLKAQNEQLETQEAIGREQLEKMVVDQQQAEQKQAQGAVLQKELQARTGDIEERKKTAEAELAEAEPALIRAREAVSGIKKSQLDELRSLRNPPPNVKRTLEAVQILLGLLPLQASYSWDDVRKAMRKSDFIATVVGFSPSDIEDSNAKMGDDAKEIVALDYDIVQRSSQAAGPLVLWASSQLSYCEIERKVEPLKQEVEKLESETKETRELVDALQKELEALAKSVAGYKDAYAAAVREGERIKADIDAGKTKAERAVRLLASLADEQDRWQEEAATFPETMQLVPYRALVAAANVAYCG
;
A
#
# COMPACT_ATOMS: atom_id res chain seq x y z
N MET A 1 -24.61 -27.85 52.81
CA MET A 1 -23.82 -26.60 52.79
C MET A 1 -23.65 -26.03 51.39
N ARG A 2 -23.11 -26.76 50.40
CA ARG A 2 -22.95 -26.25 49.01
C ARG A 2 -24.28 -25.87 48.35
N ASP A 3 -25.31 -26.72 48.47
CA ASP A 3 -26.64 -26.45 47.88
C ASP A 3 -27.36 -25.29 48.56
N LEU A 4 -27.13 -25.12 49.87
CA LEU A 4 -27.67 -23.97 50.61
C LEU A 4 -26.97 -22.68 50.20
N LYS A 5 -25.64 -22.73 49.98
CA LYS A 5 -24.87 -21.59 49.49
C LYS A 5 -25.31 -21.16 48.10
N SER A 6 -25.54 -22.10 47.18
CA SER A 6 -26.06 -21.77 45.84
C SER A 6 -27.46 -21.19 45.92
N PHE A 7 -28.35 -21.76 46.75
CA PHE A 7 -29.69 -21.23 46.97
C PHE A 7 -29.68 -19.79 47.51
N VAL A 8 -28.90 -19.54 48.57
CA VAL A 8 -28.76 -18.19 49.16
C VAL A 8 -28.16 -17.22 48.14
N THR A 9 -27.16 -17.64 47.36
CA THR A 9 -26.56 -16.80 46.32
C THR A 9 -27.57 -16.43 45.22
N SER A 10 -28.39 -17.38 44.78
CA SER A 10 -29.45 -17.13 43.80
C SER A 10 -30.52 -16.18 44.34
N ARG A 11 -30.93 -16.35 45.60
CA ARG A 11 -31.91 -15.46 46.24
C ARG A 11 -31.37 -14.07 46.50
N LEU A 12 -30.09 -13.95 46.90
CA LEU A 12 -29.42 -12.66 47.07
C LEU A 12 -29.37 -11.88 45.76
N ARG A 13 -29.24 -12.56 44.61
CA ARG A 13 -29.28 -11.91 43.31
C ARG A 13 -30.65 -11.25 43.04
N THR A 14 -31.74 -11.96 43.28
CA THR A 14 -33.10 -11.39 43.16
C THR A 14 -33.30 -10.23 44.11
N PHE A 15 -32.83 -10.35 45.36
CA PHE A 15 -32.87 -9.27 46.33
C PHE A 15 -32.12 -8.01 45.88
N TYR A 16 -30.98 -8.17 45.17
CA TYR A 16 -30.27 -7.02 44.62
C TYR A 16 -31.02 -6.34 43.48
N GLU A 17 -31.78 -7.10 42.69
CA GLU A 17 -32.58 -6.58 41.59
C GLU A 17 -33.83 -5.82 42.10
N GLU A 18 -34.38 -6.22 43.24
CA GLU A 18 -35.61 -5.63 43.82
C GLU A 18 -35.36 -4.49 44.82
N GLU A 19 -34.42 -4.65 45.76
CA GLU A 19 -34.33 -3.81 46.96
C GLU A 19 -32.98 -3.07 47.13
N LEU A 20 -31.86 -3.62 46.64
CA LEU A 20 -30.52 -3.12 46.99
C LEU A 20 -29.46 -3.23 45.87
N ASP A 21 -28.91 -2.10 45.42
CA ASP A 21 -27.87 -2.07 44.37
C ASP A 21 -26.43 -2.35 44.87
N VAL A 22 -26.26 -2.80 46.13
CA VAL A 22 -24.92 -3.05 46.71
C VAL A 22 -24.64 -4.55 46.83
N PRO A 23 -23.72 -5.11 46.02
CA PRO A 23 -23.40 -6.53 46.07
C PRO A 23 -22.61 -6.89 47.34
N LEU A 24 -23.18 -7.80 48.15
CA LEU A 24 -22.48 -8.41 49.29
C LEU A 24 -21.61 -9.56 48.80
N VAL A 25 -20.42 -9.70 49.38
CA VAL A 25 -19.59 -10.88 49.10
C VAL A 25 -20.07 -12.08 49.91
N VAL A 26 -20.47 -13.15 49.23
CA VAL A 26 -20.88 -14.41 49.87
C VAL A 26 -19.67 -15.25 50.25
N TYR A 27 -19.39 -15.36 51.55
CA TYR A 27 -18.42 -16.29 52.14
C TYR A 27 -19.14 -17.37 52.93
N ASP A 28 -18.43 -18.45 53.29
CA ASP A 28 -19.05 -19.64 53.89
C ASP A 28 -19.79 -19.33 55.21
N ASP A 29 -19.26 -18.43 56.03
CA ASP A 29 -19.89 -18.05 57.31
C ASP A 29 -21.18 -17.24 57.12
N VAL A 30 -21.36 -16.57 55.97
CA VAL A 30 -22.61 -15.81 55.67
C VAL A 30 -23.82 -16.70 55.76
N VAL A 31 -23.72 -17.94 55.28
CA VAL A 31 -24.84 -18.89 55.29
C VAL A 31 -25.24 -19.22 56.73
N ALA A 32 -24.27 -19.37 57.63
CA ALA A 32 -24.53 -19.62 59.04
C ALA A 32 -25.21 -18.41 59.72
N HIS A 33 -24.75 -17.19 59.42
CA HIS A 33 -25.37 -15.96 59.92
C HIS A 33 -26.80 -15.78 59.40
N VAL A 34 -27.04 -16.05 58.11
CA VAL A 34 -28.39 -16.01 57.52
C VAL A 34 -29.33 -16.96 58.28
N LEU A 35 -28.89 -18.21 58.53
CA LEU A 35 -29.70 -19.18 59.27
C LEU A 35 -29.98 -18.77 60.72
N ARG A 36 -29.01 -18.14 61.40
CA ARG A 36 -29.19 -17.65 62.78
C ARG A 36 -30.16 -16.49 62.84
N ILE A 37 -30.04 -15.53 61.92
CA ILE A 37 -30.96 -14.39 61.82
C ILE A 37 -32.37 -14.89 61.50
N ASP A 38 -32.47 -15.82 60.56
CA ASP A 38 -33.72 -16.43 60.14
C ASP A 38 -34.40 -17.22 61.27
N ALA A 39 -33.64 -18.02 62.02
CA ALA A 39 -34.14 -18.75 63.18
C ALA A 39 -34.64 -17.79 64.28
N ALA A 40 -33.95 -16.68 64.50
CA ALA A 40 -34.36 -15.69 65.51
C ALA A 40 -35.61 -14.89 65.08
N LEU A 41 -35.76 -14.58 63.79
CA LEU A 41 -36.93 -13.87 63.26
C LEU A 41 -38.16 -14.78 63.09
N ARG A 42 -37.99 -16.09 62.88
CA ARG A 42 -39.10 -17.06 62.83
C ARG A 42 -39.44 -17.71 64.17
N GLY A 43 -38.54 -17.58 65.15
CA GLY A 43 -38.59 -18.25 66.45
C GLY A 43 -39.72 -17.77 67.38
N PRO A 44 -39.62 -18.03 68.70
CA PRO A 44 -40.68 -17.69 69.66
C PRO A 44 -41.00 -16.18 69.69
N PRO A 45 -42.18 -15.78 70.20
CA PRO A 45 -42.52 -14.36 70.36
C PRO A 45 -41.42 -13.65 71.13
N SER A 46 -41.00 -12.47 70.65
CA SER A 46 -39.86 -11.67 71.16
C SER A 46 -38.46 -12.14 70.76
N GLY A 47 -38.29 -12.61 69.51
CA GLY A 47 -36.97 -12.85 68.91
C GLY A 47 -36.27 -11.55 68.50
N HIS A 48 -35.67 -10.84 69.45
CA HIS A 48 -34.80 -9.68 69.18
C HIS A 48 -33.37 -10.14 68.90
N LEU A 49 -32.61 -9.39 68.09
CA LEU A 49 -31.25 -9.74 67.72
C LEU A 49 -30.25 -8.63 68.05
N LEU A 50 -29.06 -9.04 68.48
CA LEU A 50 -27.91 -8.17 68.61
C LEU A 50 -26.78 -8.70 67.72
N LEU A 51 -26.50 -8.00 66.63
CA LEU A 51 -25.48 -8.37 65.66
C LEU A 51 -24.20 -7.60 65.95
N VAL A 52 -23.13 -8.32 66.33
CA VAL A 52 -21.85 -7.71 66.68
C VAL A 52 -20.77 -8.10 65.69
N GLY A 53 -20.13 -7.12 65.05
CA GLY A 53 -19.02 -7.37 64.14
C GLY A 53 -18.48 -6.12 63.47
N GLU A 54 -17.39 -6.24 62.72
CA GLU A 54 -16.74 -5.10 62.07
C GLU A 54 -17.65 -4.40 61.05
N SER A 55 -17.33 -3.15 60.72
CA SER A 55 -18.01 -2.45 59.64
C SER A 55 -17.75 -3.14 58.29
N GLY A 56 -18.77 -3.19 57.43
CA GLY A 56 -18.65 -3.78 56.09
C GLY A 56 -18.77 -5.31 55.99
N VAL A 57 -18.96 -6.04 57.10
CA VAL A 57 -19.15 -7.50 57.08
C VAL A 57 -20.53 -7.94 56.56
N GLY A 58 -21.48 -7.01 56.43
CA GLY A 58 -22.81 -7.25 55.87
C GLY A 58 -23.96 -7.34 56.87
N LYS A 59 -23.79 -6.95 58.14
CA LYS A 59 -24.81 -7.09 59.22
C LYS A 59 -26.20 -6.59 58.79
N SER A 60 -26.33 -5.30 58.49
CA SER A 60 -27.61 -4.70 58.11
C SER A 60 -28.16 -5.29 56.82
N VAL A 61 -27.31 -5.48 55.80
CA VAL A 61 -27.72 -6.06 54.50
C VAL A 61 -28.28 -7.46 54.66
N LEU A 62 -27.69 -8.30 55.52
CA LEU A 62 -28.16 -9.66 55.79
C LEU A 62 -29.47 -9.67 56.56
N THR A 63 -29.65 -8.76 57.53
CA THR A 63 -30.95 -8.61 58.21
C THR A 63 -32.04 -8.21 57.23
N LYS A 64 -31.77 -7.25 56.33
CA LYS A 64 -32.72 -6.83 55.29
C LYS A 64 -33.07 -7.98 54.35
N PHE A 65 -32.06 -8.74 53.92
CA PHE A 65 -32.26 -9.91 53.06
C PHE A 65 -33.15 -10.97 53.73
N VAL A 66 -32.90 -11.30 55.00
CA VAL A 66 -33.70 -12.31 55.71
C VAL A 66 -35.12 -11.80 55.97
N ALA A 67 -35.28 -10.52 56.32
CA ALA A 67 -36.59 -9.88 56.49
C ALA A 67 -37.41 -9.95 55.18
N TRP A 68 -36.82 -9.56 54.05
CA TRP A 68 -37.42 -9.66 52.72
C TRP A 68 -37.78 -11.11 52.37
N ASN A 69 -36.86 -12.06 52.59
CA ASN A 69 -37.09 -13.46 52.28
C ASN A 69 -38.24 -14.08 53.11
N ASN A 70 -38.50 -13.56 54.32
CA ASN A 70 -39.58 -14.00 55.19
C ASN A 70 -40.86 -13.17 55.03
N GLY A 71 -40.89 -12.16 54.14
CA GLY A 71 -42.04 -11.28 53.95
C GLY A 71 -42.32 -10.36 55.14
N LEU A 72 -41.28 -9.99 55.90
CA LEU A 72 -41.38 -9.07 57.03
C LEU A 72 -41.15 -7.64 56.56
N SER A 73 -41.95 -6.72 57.08
CA SER A 73 -41.80 -5.29 56.80
C SER A 73 -40.62 -4.71 57.56
N LEU A 74 -39.72 -4.03 56.85
CA LEU A 74 -38.51 -3.47 57.42
C LEU A 74 -38.70 -1.98 57.75
N HIS A 75 -38.30 -1.58 58.94
CA HIS A 75 -38.14 -0.17 59.31
C HIS A 75 -36.71 0.05 59.82
N GLU A 76 -35.92 0.82 59.08
CA GLU A 76 -34.55 1.19 59.49
C GLU A 76 -34.58 2.62 60.04
N VAL A 77 -34.07 2.79 61.25
CA VAL A 77 -33.90 4.13 61.84
C VAL A 77 -32.75 4.81 61.11
N GLN A 78 -33.01 5.96 60.48
CA GLN A 78 -31.99 6.74 59.78
C GLN A 78 -31.71 8.02 60.58
N ALA A 79 -30.68 7.99 61.43
CA ALA A 79 -30.34 9.21 62.15
C ALA A 79 -29.70 10.23 61.20
N THR A 80 -30.42 11.33 60.98
CA THR A 80 -29.88 12.53 60.34
C THR A 80 -29.08 13.36 61.35
N ARG A 81 -28.27 14.32 60.89
CA ARG A 81 -27.51 15.23 61.78
C ARG A 81 -28.38 16.01 62.80
N HIS A 82 -29.69 16.08 62.56
CA HIS A 82 -30.69 16.71 63.43
C HIS A 82 -31.72 15.68 63.93
N TYR A 83 -31.29 14.45 64.16
CA TYR A 83 -32.12 13.42 64.75
C TYR A 83 -32.30 13.71 66.25
N THR A 84 -33.55 13.85 66.67
CA THR A 84 -33.92 14.16 68.05
C THR A 84 -34.71 13.00 68.63
N LEU A 85 -34.71 12.88 69.95
CA LEU A 85 -35.49 11.87 70.65
C LEU A 85 -36.98 11.92 70.28
N ALA A 86 -37.53 13.12 70.03
CA ALA A 86 -38.92 13.29 69.62
C ALA A 86 -39.23 12.63 68.26
N LYS A 87 -38.33 12.73 67.28
CA LYS A 87 -38.49 12.06 65.98
C LYS A 87 -38.43 10.54 66.13
N PHE A 88 -37.55 10.06 66.99
CA PHE A 88 -37.52 8.63 67.33
C PHE A 88 -38.81 8.17 68.00
N ASP A 89 -39.37 8.98 68.91
CA ASP A 89 -40.64 8.68 69.55
C ASP A 89 -41.79 8.65 68.52
N ASP A 90 -41.78 9.53 67.52
CA ASP A 90 -42.75 9.50 66.40
C ASP A 90 -42.62 8.22 65.57
N GLU A 91 -41.39 7.86 65.17
CA GLU A 91 -41.09 6.63 64.42
C GLU A 91 -41.48 5.38 65.19
N LEU A 92 -41.14 5.32 66.49
CA LEU A 92 -41.49 4.21 67.37
C LEU A 92 -43.00 4.09 67.57
N ARG A 93 -43.72 5.21 67.71
CA ARG A 93 -45.20 5.21 67.75
C ARG A 93 -45.79 4.63 66.47
N GLY A 94 -45.25 4.99 65.31
CA GLY A 94 -45.68 4.45 64.02
C GLY A 94 -45.46 2.93 63.92
N VAL A 95 -44.25 2.46 64.28
CA VAL A 95 -43.89 1.04 64.26
C VAL A 95 -44.73 0.22 65.23
N MET A 96 -44.93 0.71 66.46
CA MET A 96 -45.74 0.02 67.47
C MET A 96 -47.23 -0.03 67.08
N ARG A 97 -47.79 1.02 66.46
CA ARG A 97 -49.17 1.00 65.94
C ARG A 97 -49.34 -0.09 64.88
N ARG A 98 -48.46 -0.15 63.89
CA ARG A 98 -48.51 -1.17 62.82
C ARG A 98 -48.34 -2.59 63.36
N ALA A 99 -47.39 -2.79 64.27
CA ALA A 99 -47.13 -4.10 64.86
C ALA A 99 -48.25 -4.57 65.81
N GLY A 100 -48.86 -3.66 66.56
CA GLY A 100 -49.84 -3.98 67.61
C GLY A 100 -51.31 -3.94 67.17
N VAL A 101 -51.70 -2.96 66.33
CA VAL A 101 -53.08 -2.80 65.83
C VAL A 101 -53.27 -3.61 64.55
N ASP A 102 -52.46 -3.33 63.53
CA ASP A 102 -52.57 -3.98 62.20
C ASP A 102 -52.00 -5.41 62.20
N ARG A 103 -51.27 -5.78 63.27
CA ARG A 103 -50.61 -7.08 63.45
C ARG A 103 -49.63 -7.42 62.32
N GLU A 104 -49.07 -6.39 61.71
CA GLU A 104 -48.04 -6.52 60.68
C GLU A 104 -46.73 -7.02 61.31
N ARG A 105 -46.12 -8.06 60.73
CA ARG A 105 -44.84 -8.57 61.22
C ARG A 105 -43.71 -7.69 60.71
N MET A 106 -42.97 -7.09 61.64
CA MET A 106 -42.03 -6.02 61.34
C MET A 106 -40.66 -6.24 61.99
N VAL A 107 -39.63 -5.77 61.31
CA VAL A 107 -38.24 -5.75 61.80
C VAL A 107 -37.78 -4.30 61.90
N LEU A 108 -37.48 -3.85 63.13
CA LEU A 108 -36.87 -2.56 63.42
C LEU A 108 -35.34 -2.72 63.46
N VAL A 109 -34.63 -2.11 62.53
CA VAL A 109 -33.15 -2.12 62.49
C VAL A 109 -32.62 -0.80 63.04
N ILE A 110 -31.72 -0.90 64.02
CA ILE A 110 -31.07 0.23 64.68
C ILE A 110 -29.56 0.04 64.58
N ASP A 111 -28.87 1.00 63.96
CA ASP A 111 -27.41 1.00 63.93
C ASP A 111 -26.80 1.72 65.15
N GLU A 112 -25.63 1.28 65.58
CA GLU A 112 -24.89 1.87 66.69
C GLU A 112 -24.58 3.35 66.44
N ALA A 113 -24.33 3.72 65.19
CA ALA A 113 -24.05 5.10 64.79
C ALA A 113 -25.20 6.07 65.11
N ASP A 114 -26.42 5.55 65.24
CA ASP A 114 -27.66 6.33 65.30
C ASP A 114 -28.21 6.50 66.73
N GLY A 115 -27.73 5.70 67.69
CA GLY A 115 -28.32 5.56 69.04
C GLY A 115 -27.43 6.07 70.19
N VAL A 116 -27.19 7.38 70.29
CA VAL A 116 -26.13 7.94 71.15
C VAL A 116 -26.64 8.57 72.48
N SER A 117 -27.93 8.49 72.82
CA SER A 117 -28.45 9.06 74.09
C SER A 117 -28.85 7.99 75.11
N SER A 118 -28.63 8.26 76.40
CA SER A 118 -29.07 7.39 77.50
C SER A 118 -30.60 7.21 77.50
N ALA A 119 -31.35 8.28 77.22
CA ALA A 119 -32.81 8.26 77.12
C ALA A 119 -33.31 7.33 76.00
N PHE A 120 -32.59 7.23 74.88
CA PHE A 120 -32.90 6.28 73.81
C PHE A 120 -32.77 4.83 74.28
N LEU A 121 -31.67 4.49 74.97
CA LEU A 121 -31.44 3.14 75.48
C LEU A 121 -32.45 2.75 76.57
N GLU A 122 -32.90 3.70 77.39
CA GLU A 122 -33.98 3.48 78.37
C GLU A 122 -35.30 3.09 77.70
N ARG A 123 -35.70 3.79 76.64
CA ARG A 123 -36.90 3.45 75.85
C ARG A 123 -36.79 2.06 75.21
N MET A 124 -35.62 1.71 74.68
CA MET A 124 -35.36 0.39 74.11
C MET A 124 -35.37 -0.72 75.16
N ASN A 125 -34.80 -0.47 76.34
CA ASN A 125 -34.89 -1.42 77.47
C ASN A 125 -36.34 -1.71 77.85
N ALA A 126 -37.18 -0.68 77.91
CA ALA A 126 -38.61 -0.83 78.20
C ALA A 126 -39.32 -1.64 77.10
N LEU A 127 -39.09 -1.29 75.83
CA LEU A 127 -39.66 -2.01 74.67
C LEU A 127 -39.27 -3.49 74.65
N LEU A 128 -38.00 -3.82 74.89
CA LEU A 128 -37.49 -5.20 74.90
C LEU A 128 -37.99 -6.00 76.12
N ALA A 129 -38.26 -5.34 77.25
CA ALA A 129 -38.70 -5.99 78.47
C ALA A 129 -40.20 -6.22 78.52
N SER A 130 -41.00 -5.21 78.17
CA SER A 130 -42.45 -5.21 78.33
C SER A 130 -43.22 -4.97 77.04
N GLY A 131 -42.59 -4.67 75.90
CA GLY A 131 -43.31 -4.32 74.67
C GLY A 131 -44.07 -2.98 74.77
N GLU A 132 -43.83 -2.22 75.84
CA GLU A 132 -44.41 -0.91 76.10
C GLU A 132 -43.32 0.07 76.53
N VAL A 133 -43.47 1.33 76.15
CA VAL A 133 -42.54 2.40 76.52
C VAL A 133 -43.28 3.43 77.36
N PRO A 134 -42.96 3.57 78.66
CA PRO A 134 -43.59 4.58 79.52
C PRO A 134 -43.39 6.00 78.97
N GLY A 135 -44.46 6.79 79.00
CA GLY A 135 -44.43 8.19 78.54
C GLY A 135 -44.25 8.38 77.03
N LEU A 136 -44.39 7.32 76.22
CA LEU A 136 -44.35 7.43 74.75
C LEU A 136 -45.64 8.02 74.16
N TRP A 137 -46.77 7.69 74.77
CA TRP A 137 -48.10 8.10 74.31
C TRP A 137 -48.59 9.32 75.10
N GLY A 138 -49.02 10.36 74.38
CA GLY A 138 -49.80 11.44 74.97
C GLY A 138 -51.23 10.99 75.33
N VAL A 139 -51.96 11.81 76.07
CA VAL A 139 -53.35 11.52 76.49
C VAL A 139 -54.25 11.26 75.27
N ASP A 140 -54.18 12.14 74.27
CA ASP A 140 -54.97 12.03 73.04
C ASP A 140 -54.55 10.83 72.18
N ASP A 141 -53.25 10.54 72.10
CA ASP A 141 -52.71 9.42 71.32
C ASP A 141 -53.05 8.06 71.91
N THR A 142 -53.14 7.99 73.24
CA THR A 142 -53.56 6.79 73.98
C THR A 142 -55.01 6.47 73.69
N GLN A 143 -55.90 7.47 73.68
CA GLN A 143 -57.31 7.26 73.32
C GLN A 143 -57.47 6.76 71.88
N ARG A 144 -56.69 7.33 70.94
CA ARG A 144 -56.66 6.85 69.54
C ARG A 144 -56.14 5.42 69.43
N LEU A 145 -55.12 5.07 70.19
CA LEU A 145 -54.56 3.72 70.22
C LEU A 145 -55.58 2.71 70.75
N LEU A 146 -56.24 3.02 71.87
CA LEU A 146 -57.27 2.18 72.47
C LEU A 146 -58.47 1.97 71.54
N ALA A 147 -58.90 3.02 70.83
CA ALA A 147 -59.95 2.90 69.82
C ALA A 147 -59.55 1.93 68.68
N GLY A 148 -58.34 2.07 68.15
CA GLY A 148 -57.81 1.17 67.12
C GLY A 148 -57.65 -0.28 67.63
N CYS A 149 -57.21 -0.47 68.87
CA CYS A 149 -57.09 -1.81 69.47
C CYS A 149 -58.47 -2.47 69.66
N ARG A 150 -59.49 -1.72 70.10
CA ARG A 150 -60.86 -2.23 70.22
C ARG A 150 -61.42 -2.67 68.87
N GLU A 151 -61.18 -1.89 67.82
CA GLU A 151 -61.57 -2.25 66.46
C GLU A 151 -60.84 -3.52 65.98
N ALA A 152 -59.52 -3.60 66.19
CA ALA A 152 -58.72 -4.76 65.82
C ALA A 152 -59.08 -6.02 66.61
N MET A 153 -59.48 -5.90 67.88
CA MET A 153 -60.00 -7.01 68.71
C MET A 153 -61.35 -7.51 68.22
N ARG A 154 -62.27 -6.60 67.87
CA ARG A 154 -63.59 -6.97 67.31
C ARG A 154 -63.46 -7.73 65.99
N ALA A 155 -62.43 -7.42 65.21
CA ALA A 155 -62.13 -8.12 63.97
C ALA A 155 -61.61 -9.57 64.17
N GLU A 156 -61.13 -9.98 65.35
CA GLU A 156 -60.64 -11.35 65.61
C GLU A 156 -61.74 -12.35 65.98
N GLY A 157 -62.90 -11.90 66.46
CA GLY A 157 -64.03 -12.77 66.79
C GLY A 157 -64.89 -12.28 67.97
N PRO A 158 -66.04 -12.93 68.23
CA PRO A 158 -67.06 -12.48 69.19
C PRO A 158 -66.71 -12.84 70.66
N GLY A 159 -65.47 -12.58 71.08
CA GLY A 159 -64.99 -12.76 72.45
C GLY A 159 -64.26 -11.52 73.01
N GLY A 160 -64.27 -10.40 72.29
CA GLY A 160 -63.79 -9.13 72.82
C GLY A 160 -64.90 -8.49 73.66
N ASP A 161 -64.81 -8.63 74.98
CA ASP A 161 -65.72 -7.90 75.88
C ASP A 161 -65.55 -6.39 75.63
N ASP A 162 -66.62 -5.73 75.18
CA ASP A 162 -66.68 -4.26 75.04
C ASP A 162 -66.45 -3.53 76.39
N ALA A 163 -66.44 -4.27 77.49
CA ALA A 163 -66.17 -3.83 78.85
C ALA A 163 -64.73 -4.14 79.35
N ALA A 164 -63.79 -4.49 78.46
CA ALA A 164 -62.40 -4.63 78.86
C ALA A 164 -61.82 -3.29 79.35
N ASP A 165 -61.29 -3.30 80.57
CA ASP A 165 -60.59 -2.16 81.15
C ASP A 165 -59.46 -1.69 80.22
N ASP A 166 -59.19 -0.38 80.20
CA ASP A 166 -58.13 0.20 79.36
C ASP A 166 -56.77 -0.48 79.58
N ALA A 167 -56.50 -0.97 80.79
CA ALA A 167 -55.30 -1.74 81.12
C ALA A 167 -55.24 -3.12 80.43
N ALA A 168 -56.37 -3.81 80.27
CA ALA A 168 -56.42 -5.11 79.59
C ALA A 168 -56.22 -4.97 78.07
N ILE A 169 -56.69 -3.86 77.50
CA ILE A 169 -56.49 -3.52 76.09
C ILE A 169 -55.02 -3.19 75.82
N LEU A 170 -54.37 -2.43 76.71
CA LEU A 170 -52.94 -2.14 76.62
C LEU A 170 -52.09 -3.40 76.76
N ASP A 171 -52.41 -4.31 77.70
CA ASP A 171 -51.71 -5.60 77.80
C ASP A 171 -51.87 -6.46 76.53
N TRP A 172 -53.06 -6.46 75.92
CA TRP A 172 -53.26 -7.12 74.62
C TRP A 172 -52.44 -6.48 73.50
N PHE A 173 -52.39 -5.15 73.45
CA PHE A 173 -51.56 -4.41 72.50
C PHE A 173 -50.07 -4.74 72.71
N ALA A 174 -49.59 -4.73 73.95
CA ALA A 174 -48.22 -5.10 74.31
C ALA A 174 -47.89 -6.54 73.91
N ARG A 175 -48.81 -7.49 74.10
CA ARG A 175 -48.67 -8.87 73.63
C ARG A 175 -48.54 -8.97 72.11
N ASN A 176 -49.34 -8.21 71.36
CA ASN A 176 -49.25 -8.16 69.90
C ASN A 176 -47.94 -7.53 69.42
N VAL A 177 -47.52 -6.43 70.05
CA VAL A 177 -46.22 -5.80 69.77
C VAL A 177 -45.08 -6.80 70.01
N ARG A 178 -45.07 -7.51 71.14
CA ARG A 178 -44.04 -8.54 71.43
C ARG A 178 -44.03 -9.70 70.43
N ARG A 179 -45.17 -10.04 69.82
CA ARG A 179 -45.29 -11.14 68.86
C ARG A 179 -44.87 -10.75 67.45
N ASN A 180 -45.16 -9.52 67.04
CA ASN A 180 -45.04 -9.09 65.65
C ASN A 180 -43.84 -8.15 65.43
N LEU A 181 -43.30 -7.50 66.47
CA LEU A 181 -42.15 -6.61 66.37
C LEU A 181 -40.86 -7.32 66.78
N HIS A 182 -39.94 -7.45 65.84
CA HIS A 182 -38.56 -7.86 66.09
C HIS A 182 -37.65 -6.63 66.03
N VAL A 183 -36.70 -6.55 66.96
CA VAL A 183 -35.76 -5.43 67.04
C VAL A 183 -34.36 -5.99 66.83
N VAL A 184 -33.61 -5.40 65.90
CA VAL A 184 -32.25 -5.81 65.53
C VAL A 184 -31.31 -4.65 65.76
N PHE A 185 -30.34 -4.84 66.65
CA PHE A 185 -29.28 -3.89 66.92
C PHE A 185 -28.01 -4.31 66.19
N THR A 186 -27.40 -3.40 65.43
CA THR A 186 -26.06 -3.62 64.86
C THR A 186 -25.01 -2.86 65.64
N LEU A 187 -23.97 -3.57 66.07
CA LEU A 187 -22.87 -3.03 66.86
C LEU A 187 -21.53 -3.31 66.19
N ASN A 188 -20.64 -2.32 66.22
CA ASN A 188 -19.25 -2.41 65.81
C ASN A 188 -18.30 -2.42 67.03
N PRO A 189 -17.65 -3.56 67.35
CA PRO A 189 -16.75 -3.65 68.50
C PRO A 189 -15.46 -2.81 68.33
N GLY A 190 -15.15 -2.33 67.12
CA GLY A 190 -13.92 -1.57 66.83
C GLY A 190 -13.91 -0.12 67.33
N CYS A 191 -15.05 0.43 67.76
CA CYS A 191 -15.17 1.84 68.14
C CYS A 191 -14.49 2.17 69.49
N ASP A 192 -14.61 1.27 70.48
CA ASP A 192 -13.85 1.23 71.75
C ASP A 192 -14.37 0.03 72.57
N PRO A 193 -13.54 -0.95 72.98
CA PRO A 193 -14.00 -2.10 73.78
C PRO A 193 -14.66 -1.69 75.11
N THR A 194 -14.29 -0.53 75.68
CA THR A 194 -14.92 -0.02 76.91
C THR A 194 -16.32 0.53 76.66
N SER A 195 -16.64 0.95 75.44
CA SER A 195 -17.96 1.45 75.06
C SER A 195 -19.02 0.33 75.02
N LEU A 196 -18.64 -0.87 74.57
CA LEU A 196 -19.51 -2.05 74.63
C LEU A 196 -19.81 -2.45 76.09
N THR A 197 -18.80 -2.50 76.95
CA THR A 197 -18.99 -2.83 78.37
C THR A 197 -19.83 -1.77 79.10
N ARG A 198 -19.61 -0.48 78.83
CA ARG A 198 -20.44 0.61 79.38
C ARG A 198 -21.91 0.48 78.97
N ARG A 199 -22.18 0.11 77.72
CA ARG A 199 -23.56 -0.08 77.22
C ARG A 199 -24.22 -1.36 77.73
N ALA A 200 -23.48 -2.45 77.87
CA ALA A 200 -23.97 -3.65 78.55
C ALA A 200 -24.36 -3.38 80.00
N THR A 201 -23.63 -2.47 80.67
CA THR A 201 -23.95 -2.04 82.04
C THR A 201 -25.16 -1.11 82.08
N ALA A 202 -25.28 -0.17 81.13
CA ALA A 202 -26.40 0.77 81.04
C ALA A 202 -27.72 0.12 80.58
N SER A 203 -27.65 -1.05 79.92
CA SER A 203 -28.80 -1.69 79.29
C SER A 203 -28.71 -3.22 79.39
N PRO A 204 -29.16 -3.81 80.51
CA PRO A 204 -29.16 -5.26 80.70
C PRO A 204 -30.13 -6.01 79.76
N ALA A 205 -31.22 -5.36 79.33
CA ALA A 205 -32.23 -6.00 78.49
C ALA A 205 -31.70 -6.31 77.08
N LEU A 206 -30.77 -5.50 76.55
CA LEU A 206 -30.13 -5.73 75.25
C LEU A 206 -29.37 -7.06 75.18
N PHE A 207 -28.82 -7.54 76.29
CA PHE A 207 -28.05 -8.80 76.33
C PHE A 207 -28.89 -9.98 76.83
N ASN A 208 -29.87 -9.73 77.69
CA ASN A 208 -30.70 -10.80 78.27
C ASN A 208 -31.90 -11.17 77.39
N ARG A 209 -32.37 -10.27 76.51
CA ARG A 209 -33.58 -10.47 75.68
C ARG A 209 -33.30 -10.57 74.19
N CYS A 210 -32.08 -10.27 73.75
CA CYS A 210 -31.68 -10.43 72.35
C CYS A 210 -30.83 -11.69 72.18
N VAL A 211 -31.05 -12.40 71.07
CA VAL A 211 -30.11 -13.41 70.59
C VAL A 211 -28.89 -12.69 70.04
N VAL A 212 -27.73 -12.96 70.63
CA VAL A 212 -26.45 -12.37 70.21
C VAL A 212 -25.87 -13.21 69.08
N ASP A 213 -25.67 -12.60 67.91
CA ASP A 213 -24.91 -13.22 66.81
C ASP A 213 -23.61 -12.45 66.56
N TRP A 214 -22.51 -13.18 66.69
CA TRP A 214 -21.17 -12.62 66.58
C TRP A 214 -20.59 -12.87 65.19
N PHE A 215 -20.54 -11.82 64.37
CA PHE A 215 -19.92 -11.81 63.05
C PHE A 215 -18.39 -11.77 63.11
N GLY A 216 -17.83 -11.19 64.17
CA GLY A 216 -16.39 -11.09 64.37
C GLY A 216 -15.64 -10.35 63.26
N ALA A 217 -14.36 -10.68 63.13
CA ALA A 217 -13.49 -10.23 62.06
C ALA A 217 -13.36 -11.31 60.99
N TRP A 218 -13.18 -10.91 59.73
CA TRP A 218 -12.94 -11.87 58.65
C TRP A 218 -11.64 -12.65 58.87
N SER A 219 -11.75 -13.98 58.83
CA SER A 219 -10.58 -14.87 58.85
C SER A 219 -9.77 -14.72 57.56
N PRO A 220 -8.49 -15.15 57.52
CA PRO A 220 -7.69 -15.20 56.28
C PRO A 220 -8.39 -15.95 55.14
N GLN A 221 -9.13 -17.02 55.47
CA GLN A 221 -9.92 -17.79 54.51
C GLN A 221 -11.12 -16.99 54.00
N THR A 222 -11.81 -16.28 54.90
CA THR A 222 -12.92 -15.37 54.57
C THR A 222 -12.44 -14.23 53.68
N LEU A 223 -11.27 -13.64 53.96
CA LEU A 223 -10.64 -12.61 53.13
C LEU A 223 -10.26 -13.14 51.74
N ALA A 224 -9.75 -14.38 51.66
CA ALA A 224 -9.47 -15.03 50.38
C ALA A 224 -10.74 -15.24 49.54
N GLN A 225 -11.85 -15.63 50.18
CA GLN A 225 -13.16 -15.75 49.53
C GLN A 225 -13.74 -14.38 49.17
N ALA A 226 -13.56 -13.39 50.03
CA ALA A 226 -13.99 -12.00 49.82
C ALA A 226 -13.31 -11.41 48.59
N ARG A 227 -11.99 -11.62 48.45
CA ARG A 227 -11.23 -11.27 47.25
C ARG A 227 -11.83 -11.91 46.01
N ARG A 228 -12.16 -13.20 46.08
CA ARG A 228 -12.79 -13.90 44.95
C ARG A 228 -14.12 -13.22 44.64
N GLY A 229 -15.06 -13.12 45.57
CA GLY A 229 -16.37 -12.53 45.30
C GLY A 229 -16.34 -11.06 44.85
N ALA A 230 -15.40 -10.26 45.35
CA ALA A 230 -15.23 -8.86 44.98
C ALA A 230 -14.63 -8.65 43.57
N LEU A 231 -13.86 -9.62 43.07
CA LEU A 231 -13.23 -9.57 41.74
C LEU A 231 -14.05 -10.41 40.75
N GLY A 232 -14.42 -9.83 39.61
CA GLY A 232 -15.04 -10.59 38.51
C GLY A 232 -14.12 -11.71 37.98
N ALA A 233 -14.68 -12.70 37.29
CA ALA A 233 -13.92 -13.83 36.75
C ALA A 233 -12.72 -13.38 35.87
N ASP A 234 -12.91 -12.32 35.09
CA ASP A 234 -11.87 -11.74 34.21
C ASP A 234 -10.78 -11.03 35.02
N ALA A 235 -11.16 -10.28 36.05
CA ALA A 235 -10.22 -9.63 36.98
C ALA A 235 -9.41 -10.67 37.79
N ARG A 236 -9.99 -11.84 38.09
CA ARG A 236 -9.30 -12.96 38.76
C ARG A 236 -8.26 -13.60 37.86
N ALA A 237 -8.61 -13.95 36.62
CA ALA A 237 -7.67 -14.51 35.64
C ALA A 237 -6.52 -13.53 35.35
N ALA A 238 -6.86 -12.23 35.28
CA ALA A 238 -5.91 -11.14 35.18
C ALA A 238 -5.00 -10.99 36.40
N CYS A 239 -5.42 -11.32 37.62
CA CYS A 239 -4.53 -11.28 38.80
C CYS A 239 -3.68 -12.55 38.92
N ASP A 240 -4.28 -13.71 38.60
CA ASP A 240 -3.71 -15.02 38.89
C ASP A 240 -2.69 -15.51 37.86
N LEU A 241 -2.77 -15.13 36.57
CA LEU A 241 -1.73 -15.50 35.59
C LEU A 241 -0.42 -14.69 35.76
N LYS A 242 -0.51 -13.56 36.47
CA LYS A 242 0.46 -12.45 36.38
C LYS A 242 1.46 -12.37 37.53
N LEU A 243 1.35 -13.27 38.49
CA LEU A 243 2.33 -13.42 39.58
C LEU A 243 3.35 -14.56 39.26
N LYS A 244 3.12 -15.36 38.20
CA LYS A 244 3.91 -16.54 37.81
C LYS A 244 5.35 -16.17 37.48
N ALA A 245 5.49 -15.04 36.82
CA ALA A 245 6.78 -14.52 36.38
C ALA A 245 7.54 -13.82 37.52
N ALA A 246 6.85 -13.48 38.62
CA ALA A 246 7.38 -12.73 39.75
C ALA A 246 7.93 -13.63 40.88
N LEU A 247 7.24 -14.72 41.22
CA LEU A 247 7.63 -15.63 42.31
C LEU A 247 8.60 -16.74 41.89
N ALA A 248 8.80 -16.98 40.60
CA ALA A 248 9.78 -17.95 40.12
C ALA A 248 11.25 -17.50 40.31
N ALA A 249 11.49 -16.24 40.70
CA ALA A 249 12.81 -15.67 40.91
C ALA A 249 13.34 -15.84 42.36
N ASP A 250 12.46 -16.05 43.34
CA ASP A 250 12.84 -16.36 44.73
C ASP A 250 12.63 -17.84 44.99
N GLY A 251 13.64 -18.65 44.63
CA GLY A 251 13.72 -20.04 45.07
C GLY A 251 13.98 -20.13 46.58
N PRO A 252 13.47 -21.16 47.29
CA PRO A 252 13.75 -21.33 48.70
C PRO A 252 15.20 -21.77 48.91
N VAL A 253 15.89 -21.05 49.78
CA VAL A 253 17.20 -21.43 50.32
C VAL A 253 17.03 -22.66 51.22
N GLY A 254 17.73 -23.74 50.84
CA GLY A 254 18.43 -24.67 51.72
C GLY A 254 17.67 -25.40 52.84
N GLY A 255 17.55 -26.73 52.69
CA GLY A 255 17.29 -27.64 53.79
C GLY A 255 17.18 -29.08 53.29
N GLY A 256 18.31 -29.79 53.22
CA GLY A 256 18.35 -31.22 52.91
C GLY A 256 18.12 -32.10 54.15
N GLY A 257 17.68 -33.33 53.89
CA GLY A 257 17.48 -34.43 54.83
C GLY A 257 16.00 -34.81 54.96
N ASP A 258 15.57 -36.06 55.00
CA ASP A 258 16.11 -37.38 54.67
C ASP A 258 14.87 -38.29 54.62
N ASP A 259 14.90 -39.36 53.84
CA ASP A 259 13.77 -40.25 53.59
C ASP A 259 13.29 -40.98 54.87
N SER A 260 11.98 -40.96 55.13
CA SER A 260 11.27 -42.09 55.76
C SER A 260 9.78 -42.04 55.46
N ASP A 261 9.34 -43.07 54.74
CA ASP A 261 7.94 -43.44 54.46
C ASP A 261 7.13 -43.68 55.75
N ASP A 262 5.80 -43.58 55.60
CA ASP A 262 4.70 -43.89 56.54
C ASP A 262 4.28 -42.77 57.52
N ASP A 263 3.33 -41.91 57.10
CA ASP A 263 2.08 -41.65 57.85
C ASP A 263 1.12 -40.68 57.12
N ASP A 264 -0.17 -40.90 57.38
CA ASP A 264 -1.39 -40.49 56.66
C ASP A 264 -1.78 -39.01 56.88
N ASP A 265 -0.98 -38.05 56.39
CA ASP A 265 -1.32 -36.62 56.38
C ASP A 265 -1.30 -36.03 54.96
N LEU A 266 -2.48 -35.58 54.51
CA LEU A 266 -2.72 -34.94 53.20
C LEU A 266 -1.86 -33.66 53.05
N GLU A 267 -0.66 -33.81 52.47
CA GLU A 267 0.24 -32.73 52.08
C GLU A 267 -0.51 -31.66 51.26
N ALA A 268 -0.50 -30.43 51.78
CA ALA A 268 -0.99 -29.27 51.05
C ALA A 268 -0.22 -29.14 49.72
N PRO A 269 -0.90 -29.09 48.56
CA PRO A 269 -0.22 -28.93 47.28
C PRO A 269 0.57 -27.61 47.30
N ALA A 270 1.81 -27.64 46.81
CA ALA A 270 2.72 -26.49 46.70
C ALA A 270 1.94 -25.18 46.43
N PRO A 271 2.19 -24.09 47.19
CA PRO A 271 1.30 -22.94 47.24
C PRO A 271 1.09 -22.38 45.84
N SER A 272 -0.04 -22.72 45.23
CA SER A 272 -0.31 -22.29 43.87
C SER A 272 -0.34 -20.78 43.86
N LEU A 273 0.14 -20.19 42.77
CA LEU A 273 0.38 -18.77 42.62
C LEU A 273 -0.75 -17.83 43.07
N ARG A 274 -1.99 -18.30 42.97
CA ARG A 274 -3.18 -17.63 43.47
C ARG A 274 -3.12 -17.39 44.98
N HIS A 275 -2.61 -18.36 45.73
CA HIS A 275 -2.42 -18.32 47.18
C HIS A 275 -1.38 -17.28 47.60
N ALA A 276 -0.32 -17.07 46.83
CA ALA A 276 0.69 -16.07 47.16
C ALA A 276 0.16 -14.62 46.99
N ALA A 277 -0.58 -14.33 45.92
CA ALA A 277 -1.25 -13.02 45.78
C ALA A 277 -2.33 -12.81 46.85
N VAL A 278 -3.08 -13.87 47.20
CA VAL A 278 -4.03 -13.82 48.32
C VAL A 278 -3.28 -13.51 49.62
N ALA A 279 -2.19 -14.23 49.90
CA ALA A 279 -1.40 -14.08 51.11
C ALA A 279 -0.80 -12.66 51.23
N ALA A 280 -0.34 -12.07 50.12
CA ALA A 280 0.19 -10.71 50.12
C ALA A 280 -0.89 -9.66 50.44
N LEU A 281 -2.09 -9.78 49.86
CA LEU A 281 -3.22 -8.88 50.16
C LEU A 281 -3.72 -9.05 51.59
N VAL A 282 -3.84 -10.30 52.05
CA VAL A 282 -4.24 -10.62 53.43
C VAL A 282 -3.20 -10.12 54.43
N GLY A 283 -1.91 -10.30 54.14
CA GLY A 283 -0.80 -9.80 54.94
C GLY A 283 -0.76 -8.28 55.01
N ALA A 284 -0.98 -7.59 53.88
CA ALA A 284 -1.06 -6.13 53.83
C ALA A 284 -2.21 -5.59 54.71
N HIS A 285 -3.38 -6.23 54.63
CA HIS A 285 -4.54 -5.88 55.46
C HIS A 285 -4.29 -6.15 56.95
N ALA A 286 -3.71 -7.30 57.29
CA ALA A 286 -3.35 -7.62 58.66
C ALA A 286 -2.35 -6.62 59.25
N ALA A 287 -1.33 -6.23 58.47
CA ALA A 287 -0.35 -5.22 58.86
C ALA A 287 -0.97 -3.82 59.03
N ALA A 288 -1.94 -3.45 58.17
CA ALA A 288 -2.67 -2.19 58.31
C ALA A 288 -3.54 -2.19 59.58
N LYS A 289 -4.26 -3.29 59.83
CA LYS A 289 -5.12 -3.49 61.00
C LYS A 289 -4.34 -3.53 62.32
N ALA A 290 -3.12 -4.06 62.29
CA ALA A 290 -2.21 -4.03 63.45
C ALA A 290 -1.76 -2.59 63.81
N ARG A 291 -1.64 -1.71 62.80
CA ARG A 291 -1.22 -0.31 63.01
C ARG A 291 -2.38 0.64 63.32
N ARG A 292 -3.53 0.47 62.67
CA ARG A 292 -4.73 1.29 62.86
C ARG A 292 -5.93 0.39 63.17
N ARG A 293 -6.60 0.65 64.29
CA ARG A 293 -7.77 -0.14 64.74
C ARG A 293 -9.05 0.09 63.90
N GLU A 294 -9.06 1.12 63.06
CA GLU A 294 -10.23 1.51 62.26
C GLU A 294 -10.34 0.77 60.92
N VAL A 295 -9.37 -0.09 60.57
CA VAL A 295 -9.38 -0.81 59.29
C VAL A 295 -10.48 -1.87 59.28
N SER A 296 -11.38 -1.75 58.30
CA SER A 296 -12.60 -2.55 58.19
C SER A 296 -12.56 -3.55 57.02
N ALA A 297 -13.52 -4.49 57.02
CA ALA A 297 -13.72 -5.45 55.94
C ALA A 297 -14.03 -4.76 54.59
N ARG A 298 -14.65 -3.58 54.63
CA ARG A 298 -14.90 -2.75 53.44
C ARG A 298 -13.60 -2.27 52.80
N ASP A 299 -12.64 -1.84 53.61
CA ASP A 299 -11.36 -1.33 53.12
C ASP A 299 -10.51 -2.43 52.47
N PHE A 300 -10.68 -3.69 52.89
CA PHE A 300 -10.11 -4.84 52.19
C PHE A 300 -10.73 -5.08 50.80
N VAL A 301 -12.05 -4.95 50.69
CA VAL A 301 -12.74 -5.09 49.39
C VAL A 301 -12.30 -3.97 48.43
N GLU A 302 -12.16 -2.74 48.93
CA GLU A 302 -11.62 -1.62 48.15
C GLU A 302 -10.16 -1.84 47.77
N LEU A 303 -9.31 -2.32 48.69
CA LEU A 303 -7.93 -2.73 48.37
C LEU A 303 -7.90 -3.73 47.20
N ALA A 304 -8.72 -4.78 47.25
CA ALA A 304 -8.76 -5.80 46.22
C ALA A 304 -9.22 -5.23 44.86
N ARG A 305 -10.24 -4.36 44.85
CA ARG A 305 -10.73 -3.68 43.65
C ARG A 305 -9.68 -2.73 43.07
N CYS A 306 -9.07 -1.89 43.90
CA CYS A 306 -8.00 -0.98 43.52
C CYS A 306 -6.80 -1.74 42.95
N PHE A 307 -6.38 -2.82 43.61
CA PHE A 307 -5.29 -3.69 43.14
C PHE A 307 -5.56 -4.23 41.74
N ALA A 308 -6.75 -4.77 41.49
CA ALA A 308 -7.10 -5.32 40.19
C ALA A 308 -7.13 -4.24 39.09
N ARG A 309 -7.74 -3.09 39.37
CA ARG A 309 -7.79 -1.94 38.44
C ARG A 309 -6.38 -1.44 38.10
N GLU A 310 -5.55 -1.25 39.12
CA GLU A 310 -4.18 -0.75 38.98
C GLU A 310 -3.26 -1.75 38.25
N CYS A 311 -3.42 -3.05 38.48
CA CYS A 311 -2.73 -4.10 37.75
C CYS A 311 -3.09 -4.07 36.26
N GLU A 312 -4.38 -3.98 35.95
CA GLU A 312 -4.86 -3.96 34.57
C GLU A 312 -4.44 -2.69 33.83
N ALA A 313 -4.60 -1.52 34.46
CA ALA A 313 -4.21 -0.24 33.89
C ALA A 313 -2.70 -0.18 33.59
N ARG A 314 -1.84 -0.58 34.54
CA ARG A 314 -0.38 -0.61 34.33
C ARG A 314 0.01 -1.58 33.24
N ARG A 315 -0.56 -2.79 33.23
CA ARG A 315 -0.28 -3.79 32.19
C ARG A 315 -0.68 -3.27 30.81
N SER A 316 -1.92 -2.78 30.65
CA SER A 316 -2.41 -2.27 29.37
C SER A 316 -1.52 -1.14 28.84
N ARG A 317 -1.09 -0.24 29.73
CA ARG A 317 -0.13 0.84 29.38
C ARG A 317 1.22 0.28 28.91
N LEU A 318 1.77 -0.70 29.62
CA LEU A 318 3.05 -1.33 29.26
C LEU A 318 2.95 -2.13 27.95
N GLU A 319 1.92 -2.97 27.80
CA GLU A 319 1.67 -3.73 26.57
C GLU A 319 1.46 -2.80 25.38
N GLY A 320 0.70 -1.70 25.55
CA GLY A 320 0.52 -0.68 24.52
C GLY A 320 1.83 0.02 24.16
N ALA A 321 2.66 0.35 25.15
CA ALA A 321 3.99 0.90 24.91
C ALA A 321 4.89 -0.09 24.15
N GLN A 322 4.88 -1.37 24.53
CA GLN A 322 5.67 -2.42 23.86
C GLN A 322 5.22 -2.63 22.42
N ARG A 323 3.91 -2.65 22.16
CA ARG A 323 3.37 -2.76 20.80
C ARG A 323 3.82 -1.59 19.92
N ARG A 324 3.80 -0.36 20.44
CA ARG A 324 4.28 0.82 19.69
C ARG A 324 5.76 0.74 19.37
N LYS A 325 6.60 0.37 20.34
CA LYS A 325 8.06 0.24 20.14
C LYS A 325 8.38 -0.89 19.16
N THR A 326 7.81 -2.07 19.34
CA THR A 326 8.02 -3.21 18.44
C THR A 326 7.53 -2.92 17.01
N ALA A 327 6.41 -2.20 16.86
CA ALA A 327 5.97 -1.72 15.55
C ALA A 327 6.94 -0.70 14.94
N GLY A 328 7.41 0.29 15.73
CA GLY A 328 8.40 1.28 15.30
C GLY A 328 9.71 0.65 14.86
N LEU A 329 10.25 -0.31 15.62
CA LEU A 329 11.44 -1.07 15.26
C LEU A 329 11.25 -1.86 13.96
N ARG A 330 10.06 -2.40 13.72
CA ARG A 330 9.72 -3.11 12.47
C ARG A 330 9.71 -2.17 11.28
N GLU A 331 9.12 -0.98 11.42
CA GLU A 331 9.11 0.04 10.37
C GLU A 331 10.51 0.60 10.10
N LEU A 332 11.34 0.80 11.13
CA LEU A 332 12.74 1.17 10.96
C LEU A 332 13.54 0.09 10.23
N ALA A 333 13.30 -1.19 10.53
CA ALA A 333 13.92 -2.29 9.81
C ALA A 333 13.52 -2.32 8.32
N LYS A 334 12.24 -2.09 8.00
CA LYS A 334 11.77 -1.96 6.61
C LYS A 334 12.39 -0.74 5.92
N ALA A 335 12.48 0.40 6.61
CA ALA A 335 13.11 1.61 6.07
C ALA A 335 14.60 1.37 5.76
N ARG A 336 15.34 0.70 6.65
CA ARG A 336 16.73 0.27 6.40
C ARG A 336 16.84 -0.64 5.18
N GLN A 337 15.94 -1.62 5.03
CA GLN A 337 15.92 -2.51 3.86
C GLN A 337 15.64 -1.73 2.56
N SER A 338 14.70 -0.79 2.58
CA SER A 338 14.37 0.07 1.44
C SER A 338 15.55 0.96 1.04
N VAL A 339 16.25 1.56 2.01
CA VAL A 339 17.47 2.35 1.73
C VAL A 339 18.60 1.48 1.18
N ALA A 340 18.78 0.27 1.69
CA ALA A 340 19.75 -0.68 1.14
C ALA A 340 19.41 -1.08 -0.30
N ALA A 341 18.13 -1.32 -0.61
CA ALA A 341 17.67 -1.58 -1.97
C ALA A 341 17.94 -0.39 -2.90
N MET A 342 17.59 0.83 -2.47
CA MET A 342 17.85 2.06 -3.25
C MET A 342 19.34 2.28 -3.51
N GLN A 343 20.21 1.98 -2.53
CA GLN A 343 21.66 2.02 -2.73
C GLN A 343 22.16 0.94 -3.70
N GLY A 344 21.54 -0.24 -3.70
CA GLY A 344 21.80 -1.29 -4.69
C GLY A 344 21.39 -0.87 -6.10
N ASP A 345 20.19 -0.32 -6.25
CA ASP A 345 19.66 0.17 -7.53
C ASP A 345 20.51 1.31 -8.09
N LEU A 346 20.95 2.25 -7.23
CA LEU A 346 21.86 3.33 -7.63
C LEU A 346 23.21 2.80 -8.12
N LYS A 347 23.74 1.72 -7.54
CA LYS A 347 24.97 1.08 -8.05
C LYS A 347 24.75 0.47 -9.43
N ALA A 348 23.67 -0.29 -9.59
CA ALA A 348 23.32 -0.89 -10.88
C ALA A 348 23.07 0.18 -11.97
N GLN A 349 22.42 1.29 -11.63
CA GLN A 349 22.21 2.41 -12.56
C GLN A 349 23.53 3.11 -12.94
N ASN A 350 24.46 3.29 -11.99
CA ASN A 350 25.79 3.84 -12.33
C ASN A 350 26.56 2.91 -13.27
N GLU A 351 26.52 1.60 -13.05
CA GLU A 351 27.14 0.61 -13.95
C GLU A 351 26.49 0.65 -15.35
N GLN A 352 25.16 0.72 -15.44
CA GLN A 352 24.45 0.90 -16.71
C GLN A 352 24.85 2.20 -17.41
N LEU A 353 24.99 3.30 -16.67
CA LEU A 353 25.43 4.57 -17.23
C LEU A 353 26.83 4.46 -17.84
N GLU A 354 27.78 3.83 -17.14
CA GLU A 354 29.13 3.60 -17.65
C GLU A 354 29.13 2.77 -18.93
N THR A 355 28.26 1.75 -19.02
CA THR A 355 28.11 0.96 -20.25
C THR A 355 27.56 1.78 -21.42
N GLN A 356 26.55 2.64 -21.18
CA GLN A 356 26.00 3.50 -22.22
C GLN A 356 26.99 4.58 -22.66
N GLU A 357 27.76 5.14 -21.72
CA GLU A 357 28.85 6.08 -22.04
C GLU A 357 29.98 5.40 -22.82
N ALA A 358 30.26 4.11 -22.57
CA ALA A 358 31.22 3.33 -23.34
C ALA A 358 30.70 3.08 -24.77
N ILE A 359 29.44 2.65 -24.93
CA ILE A 359 28.81 2.45 -26.24
C ILE A 359 28.79 3.76 -27.03
N GLY A 360 28.38 4.87 -26.40
CA GLY A 360 28.36 6.19 -27.01
C GLY A 360 29.74 6.63 -27.50
N ARG A 361 30.80 6.42 -26.69
CA ARG A 361 32.19 6.71 -27.10
C ARG A 361 32.64 5.88 -28.30
N GLU A 362 32.33 4.59 -28.33
CA GLU A 362 32.67 3.71 -29.46
C GLU A 362 31.98 4.15 -30.77
N GLN A 363 30.69 4.49 -30.71
CA GLN A 363 29.96 4.96 -31.89
C GLN A 363 30.48 6.32 -32.39
N LEU A 364 30.85 7.21 -31.46
CA LEU A 364 31.44 8.50 -31.80
C LEU A 364 32.78 8.32 -32.52
N GLU A 365 33.63 7.40 -32.05
CA GLU A 365 34.92 7.10 -32.68
C GLU A 365 34.74 6.60 -34.12
N LYS A 366 33.85 5.62 -34.33
CA LYS A 366 33.53 5.09 -35.68
C LYS A 366 32.96 6.18 -36.60
N MET A 367 32.07 7.01 -36.08
CA MET A 367 31.49 8.13 -36.83
C MET A 367 32.57 9.13 -37.29
N VAL A 368 33.53 9.46 -36.42
CA VAL A 368 34.62 10.39 -36.76
C VAL A 368 35.52 9.80 -37.84
N VAL A 369 35.85 8.51 -37.76
CA VAL A 369 36.65 7.81 -38.78
C VAL A 369 35.93 7.81 -40.13
N ASP A 370 34.66 7.41 -40.17
CA ASP A 370 33.91 7.31 -41.43
C ASP A 370 33.59 8.69 -42.03
N GLN A 371 33.39 9.71 -41.19
CA GLN A 371 33.25 11.10 -41.64
C GLN A 371 34.55 11.61 -42.30
N GLN A 372 35.72 11.35 -41.69
CA GLN A 372 37.01 11.71 -42.29
C GLN A 372 37.25 10.99 -43.62
N GLN A 373 36.88 9.71 -43.72
CA GLN A 373 36.98 8.96 -44.98
C GLN A 373 36.03 9.51 -46.05
N ALA A 374 34.79 9.85 -45.67
CA ALA A 374 33.82 10.45 -46.58
C ALA A 374 34.32 11.81 -47.12
N GLU A 375 34.89 12.67 -46.27
CA GLU A 375 35.46 13.95 -46.70
C GLU A 375 36.63 13.78 -47.67
N GLN A 376 37.53 12.82 -47.41
CA GLN A 376 38.64 12.51 -48.32
C GLN A 376 38.13 12.00 -49.69
N LYS A 377 37.20 11.04 -49.69
CA LYS A 377 36.62 10.49 -50.93
C LYS A 377 35.77 11.51 -51.68
N GLN A 378 35.09 12.41 -50.97
CA GLN A 378 34.31 13.49 -51.57
C GLN A 378 35.22 14.52 -52.27
N ALA A 379 36.36 14.86 -51.65
CA ALA A 379 37.36 15.72 -52.28
C ALA A 379 37.93 15.08 -53.56
N GLN A 380 38.25 13.77 -53.52
CA GLN A 380 38.72 13.02 -54.70
C GLN A 380 37.66 12.94 -55.80
N GLY A 381 36.40 12.62 -55.44
CA GLY A 381 35.28 12.56 -56.37
C GLY A 381 35.00 13.90 -57.04
N ALA A 382 35.13 15.02 -56.33
CA ALA A 382 34.92 16.36 -56.88
C ALA A 382 35.98 16.75 -57.93
N VAL A 383 37.23 16.29 -57.77
CA VAL A 383 38.29 16.48 -58.77
C VAL A 383 37.99 15.67 -60.02
N LEU A 384 37.74 14.37 -59.86
CA LEU A 384 37.42 13.47 -60.98
C LEU A 384 36.14 13.88 -61.73
N GLN A 385 35.13 14.39 -61.02
CA GLN A 385 33.89 14.86 -61.63
C GLN A 385 34.10 16.13 -62.47
N LYS A 386 34.97 17.05 -62.04
CA LYS A 386 35.36 18.22 -62.85
C LYS A 386 36.15 17.82 -64.10
N GLU A 387 37.07 16.87 -63.96
CA GLU A 387 37.83 16.32 -65.09
C GLU A 387 36.92 15.60 -66.09
N LEU A 388 35.96 14.81 -65.60
CA LEU A 388 34.97 14.14 -66.42
C LEU A 388 34.10 15.15 -67.19
N GLN A 389 33.61 16.20 -66.52
CA GLN A 389 32.80 17.25 -67.15
C GLN A 389 33.54 17.97 -68.28
N ALA A 390 34.82 18.30 -68.06
CA ALA A 390 35.67 18.90 -69.10
C ALA A 390 35.84 17.96 -70.29
N ARG A 391 36.19 16.69 -70.04
CA ARG A 391 36.36 15.67 -71.09
C ARG A 391 35.08 15.39 -71.87
N THR A 392 33.92 15.31 -71.19
CA THR A 392 32.63 15.14 -71.88
C THR A 392 32.27 16.34 -72.74
N GLY A 393 32.57 17.56 -72.29
CA GLY A 393 32.36 18.77 -73.09
C GLY A 393 33.22 18.78 -74.37
N ASP A 394 34.50 18.42 -74.25
CA ASP A 394 35.42 18.33 -75.40
C ASP A 394 34.97 17.25 -76.41
N ILE A 395 34.47 16.11 -75.93
CA ILE A 395 33.94 15.02 -76.77
C ILE A 395 32.66 15.47 -77.50
N GLU A 396 31.73 16.14 -76.81
CA GLU A 396 30.50 16.66 -77.41
C GLU A 396 30.78 17.71 -78.51
N GLU A 397 31.76 18.60 -78.28
CA GLU A 397 32.17 19.58 -79.29
C GLU A 397 32.77 18.90 -80.53
N ARG A 398 33.69 17.94 -80.34
CA ARG A 398 34.32 17.18 -81.43
C ARG A 398 33.33 16.30 -82.19
N LYS A 399 32.37 15.70 -81.49
CA LYS A 399 31.28 14.93 -82.10
C LYS A 399 30.39 15.84 -82.95
N LYS A 400 30.06 17.02 -82.42
CA LYS A 400 29.27 18.02 -83.15
C LYS A 400 29.99 18.53 -84.41
N THR A 401 31.31 18.72 -84.37
CA THR A 401 32.07 19.09 -85.58
C THR A 401 32.09 17.96 -86.61
N ALA A 402 32.29 16.71 -86.18
CA ALA A 402 32.28 15.54 -87.06
C ALA A 402 30.91 15.30 -87.71
N GLU A 403 29.81 15.45 -86.96
CA GLU A 403 28.44 15.33 -87.46
C GLU A 403 28.04 16.50 -88.38
N ALA A 404 28.50 17.72 -88.09
CA ALA A 404 28.22 18.90 -88.92
C ALA A 404 28.90 18.81 -90.30
N GLU A 405 30.16 18.36 -90.37
CA GLU A 405 30.88 18.16 -91.63
C GLU A 405 30.22 17.06 -92.49
N LEU A 406 29.76 15.97 -91.87
CA LEU A 406 29.05 14.91 -92.56
C LEU A 406 27.68 15.39 -93.10
N ALA A 407 26.95 16.14 -92.28
CA ALA A 407 25.62 16.67 -92.63
C ALA A 407 25.65 17.69 -93.79
N GLU A 408 26.79 18.34 -94.06
CA GLU A 408 26.95 19.24 -95.21
C GLU A 408 26.94 18.49 -96.55
N ALA A 409 27.46 17.27 -96.57
CA ALA A 409 27.63 16.45 -97.78
C ALA A 409 26.38 15.61 -98.14
N GLU A 410 25.63 15.16 -97.14
CA GLU A 410 24.41 14.36 -97.31
C GLU A 410 23.32 14.99 -98.23
N PRO A 411 22.97 16.29 -98.13
CA PRO A 411 21.95 16.87 -98.99
C PRO A 411 22.39 16.98 -100.46
N ALA A 412 23.71 17.11 -100.72
CA ALA A 412 24.24 17.10 -102.08
C ALA A 412 24.05 15.72 -102.74
N LEU A 413 24.27 14.63 -101.99
CA LEU A 413 24.01 13.27 -102.45
C LEU A 413 22.54 13.00 -102.76
N ILE A 414 21.63 13.44 -101.88
CA ILE A 414 20.19 13.26 -102.05
C ILE A 414 19.72 13.99 -103.31
N ARG A 415 20.12 15.26 -103.48
CA ARG A 415 19.80 16.06 -104.68
C ARG A 415 20.31 15.41 -105.96
N ALA A 416 21.51 14.83 -105.92
CA ALA A 416 22.09 14.21 -107.09
C ALA A 416 21.42 12.86 -107.44
N ARG A 417 21.03 12.06 -106.44
CA ARG A 417 20.23 10.83 -106.64
C ARG A 417 18.87 11.14 -107.27
N GLU A 418 18.18 12.17 -106.78
CA GLU A 418 16.90 12.61 -107.35
C GLU A 418 17.07 13.06 -108.81
N ALA A 419 18.11 13.84 -109.11
CA ALA A 419 18.38 14.30 -110.47
C ALA A 419 18.61 13.16 -111.47
N VAL A 420 19.34 12.10 -111.06
CA VAL A 420 19.57 10.92 -111.91
C VAL A 420 18.31 10.06 -112.08
N SER A 421 17.48 9.95 -111.03
CA SER A 421 16.20 9.25 -111.12
C SER A 421 15.21 9.90 -112.09
N GLY A 422 15.37 11.21 -112.35
CA GLY A 422 14.52 12.00 -113.26
C GLY A 422 14.85 11.87 -114.76
N ILE A 423 15.86 11.09 -115.16
CA ILE A 423 16.26 10.92 -116.57
C ILE A 423 15.22 10.08 -117.33
N LYS A 424 14.70 10.62 -118.45
CA LYS A 424 13.72 9.90 -119.28
C LYS A 424 14.40 8.89 -120.20
N LYS A 425 13.74 7.75 -120.43
CA LYS A 425 14.22 6.68 -121.33
C LYS A 425 14.54 7.18 -122.75
N SER A 426 13.77 8.15 -123.27
CA SER A 426 14.02 8.76 -124.58
C SER A 426 15.37 9.48 -124.68
N GLN A 427 15.79 10.16 -123.61
CA GLN A 427 17.06 10.90 -123.57
C GLN A 427 18.27 9.96 -123.48
N LEU A 428 18.10 8.77 -122.88
CA LEU A 428 19.11 7.71 -122.93
C LEU A 428 19.21 7.05 -124.30
N ASP A 429 18.08 6.85 -124.99
CA ASP A 429 18.07 6.28 -126.33
C ASP A 429 18.70 7.24 -127.36
N GLU A 430 18.57 8.56 -127.18
CA GLU A 430 19.31 9.59 -127.93
C GLU A 430 20.83 9.41 -127.77
N LEU A 431 21.33 9.31 -126.54
CA LEU A 431 22.75 9.08 -126.27
C LEU A 431 23.27 7.75 -126.84
N ARG A 432 22.45 6.69 -126.82
CA ARG A 432 22.77 5.39 -127.41
C ARG A 432 22.84 5.40 -128.94
N SER A 433 22.18 6.35 -129.60
CA SER A 433 22.06 6.41 -131.06
C SER A 433 23.21 7.17 -131.75
N LEU A 434 24.01 7.94 -131.00
CA LEU A 434 25.09 8.78 -131.54
C LEU A 434 26.25 7.97 -132.13
N ARG A 435 26.65 8.31 -133.37
CA ARG A 435 27.78 7.70 -134.09
C ARG A 435 29.14 8.23 -133.60
N ASN A 436 29.20 9.51 -133.24
CA ASN A 436 30.31 10.16 -132.52
C ASN A 436 29.72 11.14 -131.49
N PRO A 437 29.94 10.95 -130.18
CA PRO A 437 29.39 11.84 -129.15
C PRO A 437 30.22 13.13 -129.01
N PRO A 438 29.62 14.22 -128.48
CA PRO A 438 30.37 15.38 -128.00
C PRO A 438 31.40 14.95 -126.93
N PRO A 439 32.58 15.59 -126.89
CA PRO A 439 33.68 15.18 -126.00
C PRO A 439 33.29 15.21 -124.52
N ASN A 440 32.44 16.16 -124.11
CA ASN A 440 31.98 16.29 -122.73
C ASN A 440 31.08 15.12 -122.30
N VAL A 441 30.20 14.66 -123.19
CA VAL A 441 29.26 13.55 -122.91
C VAL A 441 30.01 12.22 -122.79
N LYS A 442 31.02 12.00 -123.65
CA LYS A 442 31.88 10.82 -123.59
C LYS A 442 32.61 10.74 -122.25
N ARG A 443 33.22 11.87 -121.85
CA ARG A 443 33.93 12.05 -120.57
C ARG A 443 33.06 11.80 -119.34
N THR A 444 31.86 12.38 -119.30
CA THR A 444 30.88 12.14 -118.23
C THR A 444 30.53 10.67 -118.06
N LEU A 445 30.26 9.98 -119.16
CA LEU A 445 29.84 8.58 -119.12
C LEU A 445 31.00 7.65 -118.75
N GLU A 446 32.22 7.98 -119.17
CA GLU A 446 33.44 7.31 -118.72
C GLU A 446 33.61 7.45 -117.21
N ALA A 447 33.52 8.66 -116.67
CA ALA A 447 33.64 8.90 -115.23
C ALA A 447 32.58 8.14 -114.41
N VAL A 448 31.32 8.15 -114.84
CA VAL A 448 30.22 7.45 -114.15
C VAL A 448 30.40 5.93 -114.20
N GLN A 449 30.84 5.39 -115.33
CA GLN A 449 31.05 3.94 -115.46
C GLN A 449 32.29 3.44 -114.71
N ILE A 450 33.30 4.29 -114.57
CA ILE A 450 34.47 4.05 -113.72
C ILE A 450 34.06 4.04 -112.24
N LEU A 451 33.26 5.01 -111.79
CA LEU A 451 32.78 5.08 -110.40
C LEU A 451 31.88 3.88 -110.03
N LEU A 452 31.15 3.31 -111.00
CA LEU A 452 30.33 2.11 -110.81
C LEU A 452 31.11 0.79 -110.93
N GLY A 453 32.41 0.82 -111.23
CA GLY A 453 33.25 -0.38 -111.42
C GLY A 453 32.91 -1.21 -112.66
N LEU A 454 32.19 -0.65 -113.64
CA LEU A 454 31.71 -1.37 -114.84
C LEU A 454 32.72 -1.38 -116.00
N LEU A 455 33.79 -0.59 -115.93
CA LEU A 455 34.89 -0.56 -116.89
C LEU A 455 36.25 -0.70 -116.18
N PRO A 456 37.18 -1.54 -116.69
CA PRO A 456 38.55 -1.64 -116.16
C PRO A 456 39.42 -0.46 -116.63
N LEU A 457 40.41 -0.06 -115.84
CA LEU A 457 41.26 1.12 -116.07
C LEU A 457 42.11 1.02 -117.37
N GLN A 458 41.91 1.93 -118.33
CA GLN A 458 42.72 2.04 -119.57
C GLN A 458 42.85 3.52 -120.02
N ALA A 459 43.97 3.86 -120.68
CA ALA A 459 44.32 5.26 -121.03
C ALA A 459 43.44 5.91 -122.13
N SER A 460 42.65 5.14 -122.88
CA SER A 460 41.65 5.70 -123.79
C SER A 460 40.58 4.66 -124.12
N TYR A 461 39.30 5.00 -123.93
CA TYR A 461 38.20 4.11 -124.26
C TYR A 461 37.64 4.38 -125.66
N SER A 462 37.36 3.29 -126.37
CA SER A 462 36.56 3.29 -127.59
C SER A 462 35.10 3.63 -127.24
N TRP A 463 34.43 4.45 -128.05
CA TRP A 463 33.01 4.80 -127.84
C TRP A 463 32.11 3.57 -127.77
N ASP A 464 32.47 2.48 -128.47
CA ASP A 464 31.68 1.25 -128.44
C ASP A 464 31.70 0.54 -127.08
N ASP A 465 32.75 0.68 -126.27
CA ASP A 465 32.84 0.04 -124.96
C ASP A 465 32.01 0.80 -123.92
N VAL A 466 32.07 2.14 -123.94
CA VAL A 466 31.18 3.03 -123.15
C VAL A 466 29.71 2.83 -123.53
N ARG A 467 29.45 2.59 -124.82
CA ARG A 467 28.10 2.32 -125.36
C ARG A 467 27.55 0.95 -124.96
N LYS A 468 28.38 -0.10 -124.84
CA LYS A 468 27.96 -1.43 -124.38
C LYS A 468 27.42 -1.40 -122.95
N ALA A 469 28.07 -0.68 -122.04
CA ALA A 469 27.62 -0.56 -120.65
C ALA A 469 26.24 0.14 -120.57
N MET A 470 25.99 1.13 -121.43
CA MET A 470 24.69 1.80 -121.53
C MET A 470 23.58 0.95 -122.16
N ARG A 471 23.87 -0.17 -122.86
CA ARG A 471 22.81 -1.00 -123.49
C ARG A 471 22.01 -1.83 -122.48
N LYS A 472 22.53 -2.04 -121.27
CA LYS A 472 21.80 -2.70 -120.19
C LYS A 472 20.61 -1.82 -119.76
N SER A 473 19.44 -2.41 -119.55
CA SER A 473 18.22 -1.69 -119.12
C SER A 473 18.33 -1.09 -117.72
N ASP A 474 19.25 -1.61 -116.90
CA ASP A 474 19.29 -1.39 -115.45
C ASP A 474 20.36 -0.35 -115.02
N PHE A 475 20.93 0.37 -115.99
CA PHE A 475 22.01 1.33 -115.77
C PHE A 475 21.63 2.42 -114.75
N ILE A 476 20.45 3.05 -114.90
CA ILE A 476 19.99 4.09 -113.96
C ILE A 476 19.74 3.52 -112.56
N ALA A 477 19.13 2.34 -112.45
CA ALA A 477 18.86 1.71 -111.15
C ALA A 477 20.16 1.41 -110.38
N THR A 478 21.21 1.01 -111.12
CA THR A 478 22.56 0.78 -110.55
C THR A 478 23.18 2.08 -110.06
N VAL A 479 22.99 3.20 -110.77
CA VAL A 479 23.50 4.53 -110.36
C VAL A 479 22.78 5.07 -109.13
N VAL A 480 21.46 4.91 -109.05
CA VAL A 480 20.65 5.41 -107.91
C VAL A 480 20.87 4.58 -106.64
N GLY A 481 21.06 3.26 -106.77
CA GLY A 481 21.26 2.33 -105.65
C GLY A 481 22.70 2.24 -105.13
N PHE A 482 23.64 2.97 -105.72
CA PHE A 482 25.05 2.97 -105.33
C PHE A 482 25.29 3.74 -104.03
N SER A 483 26.06 3.17 -103.11
CA SER A 483 26.44 3.84 -101.86
C SER A 483 27.87 4.40 -101.96
N PRO A 484 28.13 5.60 -101.40
CA PRO A 484 29.46 6.21 -101.42
C PRO A 484 30.56 5.33 -100.79
N SER A 485 30.20 4.50 -99.82
CA SER A 485 31.08 3.59 -99.11
C SER A 485 31.53 2.35 -99.91
N ASP A 486 30.94 2.10 -101.08
CA ASP A 486 31.32 1.01 -101.98
C ASP A 486 32.49 1.39 -102.93
N ILE A 487 32.97 2.64 -102.87
CA ILE A 487 34.15 3.10 -103.62
C ILE A 487 35.41 2.57 -102.90
N GLU A 488 35.93 1.43 -103.36
CA GLU A 488 37.21 0.88 -102.85
C GLU A 488 38.37 1.89 -103.01
N ASP A 489 39.34 1.89 -102.09
CA ASP A 489 40.53 2.76 -102.13
C ASP A 489 41.32 2.67 -103.45
N SER A 490 41.21 1.54 -104.17
CA SER A 490 41.78 1.37 -105.51
C SER A 490 41.08 2.25 -106.57
N ASN A 491 39.78 2.50 -106.42
CA ASN A 491 38.98 3.41 -107.25
C ASN A 491 39.13 4.88 -106.81
N ALA A 492 39.68 5.15 -105.62
CA ALA A 492 39.89 6.52 -105.14
C ALA A 492 41.04 7.26 -105.85
N LYS A 493 42.12 6.55 -106.24
CA LYS A 493 43.14 7.12 -107.15
C LYS A 493 42.56 7.43 -108.53
N MET A 494 41.57 6.65 -108.96
CA MET A 494 40.81 6.85 -110.20
C MET A 494 39.79 8.00 -110.07
N GLY A 495 39.39 8.33 -108.84
CA GLY A 495 38.59 9.49 -108.51
C GLY A 495 39.30 10.81 -108.82
N ASP A 496 40.63 10.88 -108.69
CA ASP A 496 41.40 12.09 -109.04
C ASP A 496 41.47 12.32 -110.57
N ASP A 497 41.62 11.26 -111.37
CA ASP A 497 41.50 11.34 -112.83
C ASP A 497 40.04 11.62 -113.25
N ALA A 498 39.05 11.06 -112.54
CA ALA A 498 37.64 11.35 -112.75
C ALA A 498 37.25 12.77 -112.31
N LYS A 499 37.94 13.40 -111.33
CA LYS A 499 37.73 14.79 -110.93
C LYS A 499 38.09 15.77 -112.04
N GLU A 500 39.20 15.53 -112.75
CA GLU A 500 39.59 16.36 -113.89
C GLU A 500 38.56 16.28 -115.03
N ILE A 501 37.84 15.16 -115.11
CA ILE A 501 36.79 14.86 -116.08
C ILE A 501 35.41 15.38 -115.63
N VAL A 502 35.14 15.45 -114.32
CA VAL A 502 33.87 15.84 -113.70
C VAL A 502 33.84 17.32 -113.29
N ALA A 503 34.98 18.03 -113.31
CA ALA A 503 35.08 19.49 -113.15
C ALA A 503 34.42 20.31 -114.29
N LEU A 504 33.75 19.64 -115.23
CA LEU A 504 32.87 20.28 -116.21
C LEU A 504 31.60 20.76 -115.49
N ASP A 505 31.35 22.07 -115.51
CA ASP A 505 30.12 22.65 -114.94
C ASP A 505 28.87 21.90 -115.42
N TYR A 506 27.96 21.63 -114.48
CA TYR A 506 26.66 21.01 -114.75
C TYR A 506 25.96 21.69 -115.93
N ASP A 507 26.03 23.02 -116.02
CA ASP A 507 25.41 23.81 -117.08
C ASP A 507 26.03 23.59 -118.47
N ILE A 508 27.35 23.33 -118.55
CA ILE A 508 28.05 23.07 -119.81
C ILE A 508 27.68 21.69 -120.35
N VAL A 509 27.58 20.70 -119.45
CA VAL A 509 27.23 19.33 -119.83
C VAL A 509 25.74 19.20 -120.11
N GLN A 510 24.87 19.88 -119.36
CA GLN A 510 23.43 19.90 -119.60
C GLN A 510 23.06 20.55 -120.94
N ARG A 511 23.81 21.59 -121.38
CA ARG A 511 23.68 22.17 -122.72
C ARG A 511 24.11 21.19 -123.82
N SER A 512 25.05 20.30 -123.53
CA SER A 512 25.55 19.29 -124.48
C SER A 512 24.65 18.06 -124.56
N SER A 513 24.01 17.66 -123.45
CA SER A 513 22.97 16.62 -123.40
C SER A 513 22.17 16.70 -122.10
N GLN A 514 20.84 16.64 -122.21
CA GLN A 514 19.93 16.68 -121.06
C GLN A 514 20.03 15.46 -120.12
N ALA A 515 20.59 14.34 -120.59
CA ALA A 515 20.79 13.12 -119.78
C ALA A 515 22.18 13.05 -119.16
N ALA A 516 23.17 13.76 -119.72
CA ALA A 516 24.54 13.74 -119.20
C ALA A 516 24.72 14.69 -117.99
N GLY A 517 23.98 15.79 -117.90
CA GLY A 517 24.10 16.73 -116.78
C GLY A 517 23.83 16.10 -115.40
N PRO A 518 22.70 15.40 -115.19
CA PRO A 518 22.41 14.76 -113.90
C PRO A 518 23.44 13.69 -113.50
N LEU A 519 24.05 13.02 -114.47
CA LEU A 519 25.08 12.00 -114.24
C LEU A 519 26.41 12.61 -113.76
N VAL A 520 26.79 13.80 -114.27
CA VAL A 520 27.94 14.56 -113.73
C VAL A 520 27.68 15.01 -112.30
N LEU A 521 26.49 15.52 -112.01
CA LEU A 521 26.11 15.98 -110.67
C LEU A 521 26.14 14.84 -109.64
N TRP A 522 25.74 13.64 -110.04
CA TRP A 522 25.87 12.44 -109.21
C TRP A 522 27.33 12.05 -108.99
N ALA A 523 28.13 11.98 -110.06
CA ALA A 523 29.54 11.63 -109.95
C ALA A 523 30.31 12.62 -109.04
N SER A 524 30.05 13.92 -109.17
CA SER A 524 30.69 14.95 -108.33
C SER A 524 30.25 14.87 -106.87
N SER A 525 28.96 14.64 -106.60
CA SER A 525 28.44 14.57 -105.23
C SER A 525 28.92 13.32 -104.48
N GLN A 526 29.08 12.18 -105.19
CA GLN A 526 29.66 10.96 -104.62
C GLN A 526 31.13 11.15 -104.23
N LEU A 527 31.92 11.77 -105.11
CA LEU A 527 33.32 12.08 -104.84
C LEU A 527 33.49 13.07 -103.68
N SER A 528 32.67 14.11 -103.62
CA SER A 528 32.68 15.08 -102.50
C SER A 528 32.34 14.44 -101.16
N TYR A 529 31.41 13.48 -101.12
CA TYR A 529 31.08 12.76 -99.87
C TYR A 529 32.23 11.87 -99.40
N CYS A 530 32.87 11.10 -100.28
CA CYS A 530 34.01 10.25 -99.90
C CYS A 530 35.21 11.07 -99.40
N GLU A 531 35.43 12.27 -99.93
CA GLU A 531 36.47 13.17 -99.40
C GLU A 531 36.17 13.66 -97.98
N ILE A 532 34.92 13.99 -97.71
CA ILE A 532 34.46 14.44 -96.40
C ILE A 532 34.47 13.27 -95.41
N GLU A 533 34.03 12.09 -95.85
CA GLU A 533 34.08 10.85 -95.05
C GLU A 533 35.52 10.51 -94.65
N ARG A 534 36.50 10.61 -95.56
CA ARG A 534 37.93 10.42 -95.25
C ARG A 534 38.49 11.44 -94.25
N LYS A 535 37.94 12.66 -94.23
CA LYS A 535 38.32 13.70 -93.25
C LYS A 535 37.68 13.46 -91.87
N VAL A 536 36.46 12.93 -91.85
CA VAL A 536 35.68 12.67 -90.62
C VAL A 536 36.04 11.33 -89.96
N GLU A 537 36.55 10.35 -90.71
CA GLU A 537 36.96 9.03 -90.20
C GLU A 537 37.99 9.07 -89.05
N PRO A 538 39.11 9.82 -89.12
CA PRO A 538 40.03 9.92 -87.99
C PRO A 538 39.39 10.59 -86.76
N LEU A 539 38.47 11.54 -86.97
CA LEU A 539 37.75 12.21 -85.88
C LEU A 539 36.77 11.26 -85.18
N LYS A 540 36.10 10.36 -85.93
CA LYS A 540 35.23 9.32 -85.37
C LYS A 540 36.01 8.31 -84.51
N GLN A 541 37.16 7.83 -84.98
CA GLN A 541 38.00 6.90 -84.23
C GLN A 541 38.59 7.56 -82.96
N GLU A 542 38.95 8.84 -83.04
CA GLU A 542 39.40 9.60 -81.86
C GLU A 542 38.27 9.81 -80.84
N VAL A 543 37.05 10.13 -81.29
CA VAL A 543 35.86 10.24 -80.43
C VAL A 543 35.54 8.90 -79.76
N GLU A 544 35.56 7.77 -80.50
CA GLU A 544 35.31 6.45 -79.94
C GLU A 544 36.34 6.07 -78.84
N LYS A 545 37.62 6.38 -79.08
CA LYS A 545 38.67 6.17 -78.07
C LYS A 545 38.42 7.03 -76.82
N LEU A 546 38.13 8.32 -76.98
CA LEU A 546 37.86 9.22 -75.86
C LEU A 546 36.57 8.86 -75.10
N GLU A 547 35.54 8.38 -75.81
CA GLU A 547 34.30 7.85 -75.21
C GLU A 547 34.59 6.61 -74.36
N SER A 548 35.49 5.72 -74.81
CA SER A 548 35.91 4.54 -74.04
C SER A 548 36.66 4.91 -72.75
N GLU A 549 37.62 5.84 -72.82
CA GLU A 549 38.39 6.32 -71.65
C GLU A 549 37.50 7.12 -70.67
N THR A 550 36.54 7.88 -71.19
CA THR A 550 35.56 8.62 -70.39
C THR A 550 34.56 7.70 -69.71
N LYS A 551 34.23 6.55 -70.33
CA LYS A 551 33.37 5.52 -69.72
C LYS A 551 34.01 4.90 -68.48
N GLU A 552 35.30 4.54 -68.53
CA GLU A 552 36.02 4.02 -67.35
C GLU A 552 36.05 5.06 -66.22
N THR A 553 36.35 6.32 -66.56
CA THR A 553 36.37 7.43 -65.59
C THR A 553 34.98 7.67 -64.98
N ARG A 554 33.91 7.54 -65.78
CA ARG A 554 32.52 7.66 -65.33
C ARG A 554 32.12 6.53 -64.39
N GLU A 555 32.49 5.29 -64.70
CA GLU A 555 32.24 4.14 -63.84
C GLU A 555 32.94 4.29 -62.47
N LEU A 556 34.15 4.85 -62.45
CA LEU A 556 34.86 5.18 -61.20
C LEU A 556 34.15 6.27 -60.39
N VAL A 557 33.67 7.34 -61.04
CA VAL A 557 32.89 8.40 -60.36
C VAL A 557 31.58 7.85 -59.80
N ASP A 558 30.87 7.01 -60.56
CA ASP A 558 29.63 6.38 -60.12
C ASP A 558 29.88 5.40 -58.94
N ALA A 559 31.01 4.68 -58.96
CA ALA A 559 31.44 3.83 -57.85
C ALA A 559 31.76 4.65 -56.59
N LEU A 560 32.53 5.74 -56.73
CA LEU A 560 32.84 6.66 -55.63
C LEU A 560 31.58 7.32 -55.05
N GLN A 561 30.61 7.69 -55.89
CA GLN A 561 29.32 8.21 -55.44
C GLN A 561 28.54 7.19 -54.63
N LYS A 562 28.46 5.94 -55.09
CA LYS A 562 27.81 4.84 -54.34
C LYS A 562 28.49 4.58 -52.99
N GLU A 563 29.82 4.64 -52.95
CA GLU A 563 30.56 4.51 -51.69
C GLU A 563 30.32 5.70 -50.74
N LEU A 564 30.24 6.92 -51.26
CA LEU A 564 29.90 8.11 -50.48
C LEU A 564 28.47 8.05 -49.94
N GLU A 565 27.51 7.55 -50.71
CA GLU A 565 26.14 7.30 -50.25
C GLU A 565 26.09 6.24 -49.14
N ALA A 566 26.85 5.15 -49.29
CA ALA A 566 26.96 4.11 -48.27
C ALA A 566 27.59 4.65 -46.98
N LEU A 567 28.69 5.41 -47.09
CA LEU A 567 29.35 6.07 -45.96
C LEU A 567 28.43 7.09 -45.31
N ALA A 568 27.75 7.94 -46.07
CA ALA A 568 26.78 8.91 -45.54
C ALA A 568 25.63 8.23 -44.79
N LYS A 569 25.13 7.10 -45.30
CA LYS A 569 24.10 6.29 -44.63
C LYS A 569 24.62 5.68 -43.33
N SER A 570 25.86 5.19 -43.31
CA SER A 570 26.49 4.65 -42.10
C SER A 570 26.73 5.73 -41.04
N VAL A 571 27.23 6.91 -41.44
CA VAL A 571 27.43 8.08 -40.56
C VAL A 571 26.09 8.56 -40.00
N ALA A 572 25.02 8.58 -40.79
CA ALA A 572 23.68 8.90 -40.30
C ALA A 572 23.22 7.87 -39.24
N GLY A 573 23.42 6.58 -39.49
CA GLY A 573 23.12 5.51 -38.53
C GLY A 573 23.91 5.65 -37.22
N TYR A 574 25.21 5.96 -37.29
CA TYR A 574 26.03 6.19 -36.10
C TYR A 574 25.62 7.47 -35.34
N LYS A 575 25.23 8.54 -36.05
CA LYS A 575 24.69 9.77 -35.43
C LYS A 575 23.40 9.48 -34.66
N ASP A 576 22.50 8.71 -35.25
CA ASP A 576 21.24 8.33 -34.59
C ASP A 576 21.48 7.41 -33.39
N ALA A 577 22.38 6.43 -33.50
CA ALA A 577 22.77 5.54 -32.40
C ALA A 577 23.47 6.29 -31.27
N TYR A 578 24.37 7.23 -31.59
CA TYR A 578 25.01 8.10 -30.60
C TYR A 578 23.99 9.00 -29.91
N ALA A 579 23.08 9.64 -30.66
CA ALA A 579 22.03 10.47 -30.09
C ALA A 579 21.09 9.67 -29.18
N ALA A 580 20.77 8.42 -29.53
CA ALA A 580 19.99 7.52 -28.69
C ALA A 580 20.74 7.15 -27.39
N ALA A 581 22.02 6.79 -27.48
CA ALA A 581 22.85 6.46 -26.32
C ALA A 581 23.02 7.66 -25.37
N VAL A 582 23.20 8.87 -25.91
CA VAL A 582 23.32 10.11 -25.12
C VAL A 582 22.00 10.43 -24.42
N ARG A 583 20.85 10.34 -25.12
CA ARG A 583 19.53 10.57 -24.51
C ARG A 583 19.25 9.60 -23.37
N GLU A 584 19.55 8.32 -23.57
CA GLU A 584 19.37 7.31 -22.53
C GLU A 584 20.36 7.52 -21.37
N GLY A 585 21.61 7.88 -21.66
CA GLY A 585 22.60 8.24 -20.63
C GLY A 585 22.19 9.46 -19.80
N GLU A 586 21.66 10.52 -20.43
CA GLU A 586 21.12 11.70 -19.73
C GLU A 586 19.90 11.35 -18.88
N ARG A 587 19.01 10.47 -19.38
CA ARG A 587 17.86 9.97 -18.62
C ARG A 587 18.32 9.20 -17.37
N ILE A 588 19.26 8.28 -17.52
CA ILE A 588 19.83 7.49 -16.41
C ILE A 588 20.56 8.42 -15.43
N LYS A 589 21.32 9.43 -15.90
CA LYS A 589 21.94 10.45 -15.04
C LYS A 589 20.93 11.21 -14.19
N ALA A 590 19.84 11.67 -14.80
CA ALA A 590 18.77 12.36 -14.08
C ALA A 590 18.11 11.45 -13.03
N ASP A 591 17.86 10.18 -13.37
CA ASP A 591 17.33 9.18 -12.44
C ASP A 591 18.31 8.93 -11.27
N ILE A 592 19.62 8.84 -11.54
CA ILE A 592 20.66 8.69 -10.53
C ILE A 592 20.72 9.89 -9.58
N ASP A 593 20.69 11.12 -10.09
CA ASP A 593 20.77 12.32 -9.25
C ASP A 593 19.52 12.47 -8.37
N ALA A 594 18.34 12.19 -8.94
CA ALA A 594 17.09 12.14 -8.19
C ALA A 594 17.10 11.02 -7.12
N GLY A 595 17.68 9.86 -7.44
CA GLY A 595 17.82 8.75 -6.50
C GLY A 595 18.85 9.02 -5.40
N LYS A 596 20.00 9.62 -5.72
CA LYS A 596 21.06 9.99 -4.77
C LYS A 596 20.55 10.95 -3.71
N THR A 597 19.88 12.04 -4.13
CA THR A 597 19.33 13.01 -3.18
C THR A 597 18.28 12.40 -2.25
N LYS A 598 17.46 11.46 -2.75
CA LYS A 598 16.51 10.69 -1.92
C LYS A 598 17.23 9.75 -0.95
N ALA A 599 18.24 9.02 -1.42
CA ALA A 599 19.03 8.09 -0.62
C ALA A 599 19.78 8.81 0.50
N GLU A 600 20.43 9.95 0.21
CA GLU A 600 21.14 10.77 1.20
C GLU A 600 20.22 11.27 2.31
N ARG A 601 19.03 11.78 1.95
CA ARG A 601 18.02 12.20 2.93
C ARG A 601 17.57 11.03 3.80
N ALA A 602 17.33 9.87 3.19
CA ALA A 602 16.88 8.68 3.91
C ALA A 602 17.97 8.12 4.85
N VAL A 603 19.23 8.10 4.42
CA VAL A 603 20.39 7.72 5.26
C VAL A 603 20.54 8.68 6.43
N ARG A 604 20.42 10.00 6.20
CA ARG A 604 20.50 11.01 7.26
C ARG A 604 19.38 10.85 8.29
N LEU A 605 18.16 10.59 7.84
CA LEU A 605 17.02 10.30 8.72
C LEU A 605 17.27 9.03 9.55
N LEU A 606 17.72 7.94 8.92
CA LEU A 606 18.05 6.71 9.64
C LEU A 606 19.17 6.90 10.67
N ALA A 607 20.16 7.74 10.37
CA ALA A 607 21.22 8.09 11.31
C ALA A 607 20.66 8.87 12.52
N SER A 608 19.77 9.84 12.29
CA SER A 608 19.14 10.58 13.40
C SER A 608 18.22 9.72 14.27
N LEU A 609 17.68 8.62 13.72
CA LEU A 609 16.80 7.70 14.43
C LEU A 609 17.55 6.50 15.03
N ALA A 610 18.88 6.41 14.86
CA ALA A 610 19.68 5.30 15.37
C ALA A 610 19.66 5.27 16.90
N ASP A 611 19.88 6.42 17.55
CA ASP A 611 19.83 6.53 19.02
C ASP A 611 18.45 6.15 19.58
N GLU A 612 17.37 6.56 18.88
CA GLU A 612 16.01 6.23 19.26
C GLU A 612 15.70 4.74 19.09
N GLN A 613 16.27 4.12 18.06
CA GLN A 613 16.18 2.69 17.82
C GLN A 613 16.85 1.91 18.95
N ASP A 614 18.08 2.27 19.32
CA ASP A 614 18.84 1.59 20.36
C ASP A 614 18.10 1.70 21.70
N ARG A 615 17.62 2.89 22.04
CA ARG A 615 16.75 3.10 23.21
C ARG A 615 15.50 2.21 23.17
N TRP A 616 14.79 2.13 22.03
CA TRP A 616 13.59 1.29 21.94
C TRP A 616 13.92 -0.20 22.04
N GLN A 617 15.10 -0.63 21.59
CA GLN A 617 15.56 -2.01 21.74
C GLN A 617 15.87 -2.34 23.21
N GLU A 618 16.59 -1.47 23.92
CA GLU A 618 16.86 -1.63 25.36
C GLU A 618 15.57 -1.63 26.19
N GLU A 619 14.67 -0.70 25.92
CA GLU A 619 13.38 -0.63 26.60
C GLU A 619 12.46 -1.82 26.27
N ALA A 620 12.57 -2.38 25.06
CA ALA A 620 11.84 -3.59 24.69
C ALA A 620 12.45 -4.84 25.34
N ALA A 621 13.76 -4.87 25.57
CA ALA A 621 14.46 -5.95 26.25
C ALA A 621 14.18 -5.97 27.77
N THR A 622 14.02 -4.81 28.39
CA THR A 622 13.64 -4.66 29.81
C THR A 622 12.12 -4.82 30.07
N PHE A 623 11.32 -4.96 29.01
CA PHE A 623 9.87 -5.16 29.12
C PHE A 623 9.45 -6.37 29.97
N PRO A 624 10.07 -7.57 29.83
CA PRO A 624 9.69 -8.74 30.64
C PRO A 624 9.93 -8.50 32.14
N GLU A 625 11.06 -7.89 32.50
CA GLU A 625 11.40 -7.55 33.89
C GLU A 625 10.41 -6.53 34.47
N THR A 626 10.12 -5.47 33.72
CA THR A 626 9.15 -4.46 34.16
C THR A 626 7.73 -5.03 34.27
N MET A 627 7.37 -6.01 33.42
CA MET A 627 6.09 -6.73 33.50
C MET A 627 5.99 -7.60 34.77
N GLN A 628 7.09 -8.23 35.19
CA GLN A 628 7.15 -9.01 36.44
C GLN A 628 6.92 -8.12 37.68
N LEU A 629 7.36 -6.86 37.64
CA LEU A 629 7.23 -5.92 38.76
C LEU A 629 5.83 -5.28 38.89
N VAL A 630 4.94 -5.48 37.91
CA VAL A 630 3.60 -4.84 37.89
C VAL A 630 2.75 -5.20 39.11
N PRO A 631 2.61 -6.48 39.53
CA PRO A 631 1.78 -6.85 40.68
C PRO A 631 2.28 -6.20 41.98
N TYR A 632 3.60 -6.15 42.20
CA TYR A 632 4.16 -5.51 43.39
C TYR A 632 3.88 -4.02 43.43
N ARG A 633 4.14 -3.31 42.33
CA ARG A 633 3.88 -1.87 42.22
C ARG A 633 2.39 -1.55 42.37
N ALA A 634 1.52 -2.39 41.82
CA ALA A 634 0.08 -2.25 41.95
C ALA A 634 -0.41 -2.53 43.37
N LEU A 635 0.16 -3.52 44.07
CA LEU A 635 -0.17 -3.81 45.47
C LEU A 635 0.21 -2.64 46.37
N VAL A 636 1.42 -2.11 46.23
CA VAL A 636 1.88 -0.97 47.03
C VAL A 636 1.02 0.27 46.75
N ALA A 637 0.71 0.54 45.49
CA ALA A 637 -0.17 1.65 45.12
C ALA A 637 -1.58 1.47 45.72
N ALA A 638 -2.17 0.29 45.57
CA ALA A 638 -3.51 0.00 46.10
C ALA A 638 -3.55 0.05 47.63
N ALA A 639 -2.51 -0.46 48.31
CA ALA A 639 -2.41 -0.40 49.77
C ALA A 639 -2.28 1.03 50.28
N ASN A 640 -1.52 1.89 49.59
CA ASN A 640 -1.45 3.31 49.94
C ASN A 640 -2.80 4.01 49.75
N VAL A 641 -3.50 3.76 48.65
CA VAL A 641 -4.83 4.35 48.43
C VAL A 641 -5.85 3.86 49.47
N ALA A 642 -5.83 2.58 49.83
CA ALA A 642 -6.82 1.98 50.71
C ALA A 642 -6.57 2.26 52.22
N TYR A 643 -5.31 2.38 52.65
CA TYR A 643 -4.98 2.42 54.09
C TYR A 643 -4.22 3.68 54.55
N CYS A 644 -3.60 4.44 53.64
CA CYS A 644 -2.81 5.61 53.99
C CYS A 644 -3.55 6.94 53.72
N GLY A 645 -4.82 6.87 53.31
CA GLY A 645 -5.70 8.03 53.10
C GLY A 645 -6.23 8.65 54.39
#